data_AF-A0AAN9H3U1-F1
#
_entry.id   AF-A0AAN9H3U1-F1
#
_cell.length_a   1.000
_cell.length_b   1.000
_cell.length_c   1.000
_cell.angle_alpha   90.00
_cell.angle_beta   90.00
_cell.angle_gamma   90.00
#
_symmetry.space_group_name_H-M   'P 1'
#
loop_
_entity.id
_entity.type
_entity.pdbx_description
1 polymer ?
#
loop_
_entity_poly.entity_id
_entity_poly.type
_entity_poly.pdbx_seq_one_letter_code
_entity_poly.pdbx_strand_id
1 'polypeptide(L)'
;MAATFGKIVVGIFVEIKRSDGRIHQAMVTSLNEDNDSVTVEWIENGDTKGKEIDLECIFSLNPDVAAEEEISLSPVTPPPPTPSSVKVNKIPKNRRTIAPGRSEIPSRDNRVGSTRARPAQQQQQQPESAPPPPVQQPSQPTQSQTQSQLIQQQNARRKSNCVKEVEKLQEKRERRRIQQQELREKRAQEIDTTVPNYEILQMIRDFRASLDYRPLTTTDLIEEHRICVCVRKRPLNKKELTVKDLDVITIPSKDVVMVHEPKQKVDLTRYLENQTFRFDYAFDDSTTNEMVYRFTARPLVETIFDRGMATCFAYGQTGSGKTHTMGGDFSGKNQDCSKGIYALAARDVFLMLKKPNYKKLDLQVYATFFEIYSGKVFDLLNRKAKLRVLEDGKQQVQVVGLQEREVKCTEDVLKLIEMGNSCRTSGQTSANAHSSRSHAVFQIILRRKGKMHGKFSLIDLAGNERGADTSSADRQTRLEGAEINKSLLALKECIRALGLNKPHTPFRASKLTQVLRDSFIGENSRTCMIATISPGMASCENTLNTLRYANRVKELTVDPNAVIEGIRPNVNAINQLDIMDEDWELGNSPQRDDLKLLCEQNEEEVSPQLFTFHEAVSQLVEMEEQVLEDHRAVFQESIRWLEDEKVLLEMTEEVDYDVDTYSSQLEQILDQKIEIFIELRDKVRSFRSTLQEEEQASKQINPKRPRAL
;
A
#
# COMPACT_ATOMS: atom_id res chain seq x y z
N MET A 1 -17.22 -43.25 -2.49
CA MET A 1 -16.89 -42.73 -1.15
C MET A 1 -18.09 -41.91 -0.70
N ALA A 2 -19.17 -42.58 -0.31
CA ALA A 2 -20.49 -41.97 -0.02
C ALA A 2 -21.45 -42.97 0.67
N ALA A 3 -20.92 -43.92 1.46
CA ALA A 3 -21.70 -45.03 2.03
C ALA A 3 -21.71 -45.01 3.56
N THR A 4 -20.56 -44.74 4.21
CA THR A 4 -20.40 -44.86 5.66
C THR A 4 -21.02 -43.70 6.45
N PHE A 5 -20.89 -42.47 5.95
CA PHE A 5 -21.32 -41.24 6.65
C PHE A 5 -22.76 -40.80 6.32
N GLY A 6 -23.53 -41.58 5.57
CA GLY A 6 -24.90 -41.21 5.16
C GLY A 6 -24.93 -39.86 4.42
N LYS A 7 -25.80 -38.95 4.88
CA LYS A 7 -25.89 -37.56 4.39
C LYS A 7 -25.04 -36.57 5.19
N ILE A 8 -24.18 -37.04 6.10
CA ILE A 8 -23.39 -36.17 7.01
C ILE A 8 -22.19 -35.59 6.27
N VAL A 9 -22.02 -34.27 6.36
CA VAL A 9 -20.91 -33.50 5.78
C VAL A 9 -20.37 -32.48 6.78
N VAL A 10 -19.15 -31.96 6.57
CA VAL A 10 -18.62 -30.85 7.38
C VAL A 10 -19.47 -29.58 7.13
N GLY A 11 -19.84 -28.88 8.20
CA GLY A 11 -20.60 -27.63 8.18
C GLY A 11 -22.10 -27.72 8.46
N ILE A 12 -22.71 -28.92 8.49
CA ILE A 12 -24.12 -29.07 8.94
C ILE A 12 -24.22 -29.22 10.47
N PHE A 13 -25.39 -28.92 11.02
CA PHE A 13 -25.71 -29.13 12.43
C PHE A 13 -26.40 -30.49 12.64
N VAL A 14 -26.05 -31.16 13.73
CA VAL A 14 -26.66 -32.43 14.18
C VAL A 14 -27.00 -32.34 15.68
N GLU A 15 -28.06 -33.02 16.09
CA GLU A 15 -28.44 -33.13 17.51
C GLU A 15 -27.57 -34.17 18.23
N ILE A 16 -26.95 -33.76 19.33
CA ILE A 16 -26.04 -34.59 20.12
C ILE A 16 -26.47 -34.63 21.59
N LYS A 17 -26.35 -35.81 22.20
CA LYS A 17 -26.68 -36.03 23.61
C LYS A 17 -25.45 -35.90 24.50
N ARG A 18 -25.56 -35.04 25.51
CA ARG A 18 -24.54 -34.76 26.53
C ARG A 18 -24.51 -35.84 27.60
N SER A 19 -23.41 -35.89 28.36
CA SER A 19 -23.23 -36.78 29.52
C SER A 19 -24.23 -36.53 30.66
N ASP A 20 -24.85 -35.34 30.69
CA ASP A 20 -25.93 -34.95 31.61
C ASP A 20 -27.34 -35.38 31.11
N GLY A 21 -27.42 -36.04 29.95
CA GLY A 21 -28.64 -36.52 29.32
C GLY A 21 -29.36 -35.53 28.41
N ARG A 22 -28.96 -34.25 28.37
CA ARG A 22 -29.58 -33.22 27.52
C ARG A 22 -29.19 -33.38 26.05
N ILE A 23 -30.11 -33.07 25.15
CA ILE A 23 -29.89 -33.02 23.70
C ILE A 23 -29.74 -31.55 23.29
N HIS A 24 -28.83 -31.25 22.37
CA HIS A 24 -28.61 -29.93 21.76
C HIS A 24 -27.92 -30.06 20.41
N GLN A 25 -28.01 -29.03 19.56
CA GLN A 25 -27.35 -28.99 18.25
C GLN A 25 -25.87 -28.61 18.37
N ALA A 26 -25.03 -29.29 17.59
CA ALA A 26 -23.61 -29.00 17.40
C ALA A 26 -23.23 -29.12 15.92
N MET A 27 -22.18 -28.43 15.48
CA MET A 27 -21.74 -28.40 14.09
C MET A 27 -20.71 -29.48 13.77
N VAL A 28 -20.99 -30.23 12.71
CA VAL A 28 -20.09 -30.72 11.66
C VAL A 28 -18.67 -30.13 11.54
N THR A 29 -17.64 -30.50 12.33
CA THR A 29 -16.26 -29.97 12.09
C THR A 29 -15.31 -30.92 11.34
N SER A 30 -15.35 -32.23 11.63
CA SER A 30 -14.59 -33.22 10.86
C SER A 30 -15.25 -34.60 10.85
N LEU A 31 -15.00 -35.35 9.78
CA LEU A 31 -15.38 -36.76 9.63
C LEU A 31 -14.11 -37.61 9.71
N ASN A 32 -14.15 -38.71 10.45
CA ASN A 32 -12.99 -39.57 10.72
C ASN A 32 -13.22 -40.98 10.16
N GLU A 33 -12.84 -41.20 8.89
CA GLU A 33 -13.09 -42.46 8.16
C GLU A 33 -12.35 -43.68 8.74
N ASP A 34 -11.29 -43.49 9.53
CA ASP A 34 -10.54 -44.59 10.15
C ASP A 34 -11.24 -45.17 11.40
N ASN A 35 -12.14 -44.41 12.03
CA ASN A 35 -12.75 -44.72 13.33
C ASN A 35 -14.31 -44.71 13.32
N ASP A 36 -14.96 -44.53 12.16
CA ASP A 36 -16.43 -44.36 12.03
C ASP A 36 -17.04 -43.33 13.00
N SER A 37 -16.35 -42.19 13.15
CA SER A 37 -16.70 -41.14 14.10
C SER A 37 -16.75 -39.74 13.49
N VAL A 38 -17.45 -38.84 14.18
CA VAL A 38 -17.73 -37.46 13.76
C VAL A 38 -17.29 -36.51 14.87
N THR A 39 -16.47 -35.51 14.52
CA THR A 39 -16.11 -34.41 15.42
C THR A 39 -17.13 -33.29 15.31
N VAL A 40 -17.68 -32.87 16.45
CA VAL A 40 -18.70 -31.82 16.54
C VAL A 40 -18.28 -30.73 17.51
N GLU A 41 -18.59 -29.47 17.16
CA GLU A 41 -18.35 -28.30 18.01
C GLU A 41 -19.64 -27.51 18.32
N TRP A 42 -19.73 -26.97 19.54
CA TRP A 42 -20.78 -26.05 19.96
C TRP A 42 -20.21 -24.93 20.84
N ILE A 43 -20.97 -23.85 21.03
CA ILE A 43 -20.59 -22.74 21.91
C ILE A 43 -21.37 -22.86 23.21
N GLU A 44 -20.67 -22.82 24.35
CA GLU A 44 -21.26 -22.89 25.68
C GLU A 44 -20.62 -21.85 26.60
N ASN A 45 -21.43 -20.93 27.14
CA ASN A 45 -20.99 -19.80 27.98
C ASN A 45 -19.91 -18.89 27.36
N GLY A 46 -19.77 -18.89 26.03
CA GLY A 46 -18.78 -18.11 25.28
C GLY A 46 -17.53 -18.88 24.85
N ASP A 47 -17.32 -20.09 25.39
CA ASP A 47 -16.26 -20.99 24.94
C ASP A 47 -16.76 -21.92 23.83
N THR A 48 -15.94 -22.18 22.81
CA THR A 48 -16.13 -23.35 21.93
C THR A 48 -15.77 -24.63 22.69
N LYS A 49 -16.62 -25.65 22.59
CA LYS A 49 -16.39 -27.02 23.09
C LYS A 49 -16.52 -27.99 21.92
N GLY A 50 -15.60 -28.95 21.84
CA GLY A 50 -15.60 -30.00 20.82
C GLY A 50 -15.70 -31.39 21.44
N LYS A 51 -16.30 -32.34 20.72
CA LYS A 51 -16.35 -33.76 21.08
C LYS A 51 -16.34 -34.65 19.84
N GLU A 52 -15.67 -35.80 19.91
CA GLU A 52 -15.78 -36.90 18.94
C GLU A 52 -16.92 -37.85 19.35
N ILE A 53 -17.76 -38.26 18.41
CA ILE A 53 -18.96 -39.07 18.64
C ILE A 53 -19.11 -40.11 17.52
N ASP A 54 -19.35 -41.36 17.90
CA ASP A 54 -19.51 -42.49 16.98
C ASP A 54 -20.75 -42.34 16.09
N LEU A 55 -20.65 -42.74 14.82
CA LEU A 55 -21.72 -42.56 13.81
C LEU A 55 -23.08 -43.14 14.23
N GLU A 56 -23.11 -44.31 14.85
CA GLU A 56 -24.34 -44.95 15.36
C GLU A 56 -25.08 -44.06 16.39
N CYS A 57 -24.32 -43.32 17.22
CA CYS A 57 -24.90 -42.38 18.18
C CYS A 57 -25.47 -41.13 17.48
N ILE A 58 -24.86 -40.66 16.39
CA ILE A 58 -25.41 -39.56 15.59
C ILE A 58 -26.68 -40.01 14.85
N PHE A 59 -26.67 -41.15 14.15
CA PHE A 59 -27.84 -41.64 13.41
C PHE A 59 -29.02 -41.98 14.31
N SER A 60 -28.79 -42.51 15.52
CA SER A 60 -29.87 -42.80 16.49
C SER A 60 -30.56 -41.55 17.06
N LEU A 61 -29.94 -40.37 16.93
CA LEU A 61 -30.54 -39.07 17.28
C LEU A 61 -31.02 -38.28 16.05
N ASN A 62 -30.48 -38.56 14.86
CA ASN A 62 -30.71 -37.81 13.63
C ASN A 62 -31.06 -38.79 12.48
N PRO A 63 -32.27 -39.38 12.46
CA PRO A 63 -32.65 -40.36 11.45
C PRO A 63 -32.65 -39.80 10.02
N ASP A 64 -32.92 -38.51 9.84
CA ASP A 64 -33.05 -37.85 8.53
C ASP A 64 -31.75 -37.86 7.70
N VAL A 65 -30.58 -37.97 8.37
CA VAL A 65 -29.25 -38.04 7.74
C VAL A 65 -28.71 -39.46 7.57
N ALA A 66 -29.44 -40.49 8.03
CA ALA A 66 -29.13 -41.88 7.69
C ALA A 66 -29.37 -42.15 6.19
N ALA A 67 -28.76 -43.23 5.68
CA ALA A 67 -28.97 -43.70 4.30
C ALA A 67 -30.19 -44.63 4.21
N GLU A 68 -30.91 -44.57 3.10
CA GLU A 68 -32.03 -45.46 2.79
C GLU A 68 -31.51 -46.75 2.13
N GLU A 69 -32.02 -47.92 2.54
CA GLU A 69 -31.70 -49.21 1.90
C GLU A 69 -32.62 -49.49 0.69
N GLU A 70 -32.05 -49.82 -0.48
CA GLU A 70 -32.82 -50.19 -1.67
C GLU A 70 -33.44 -51.59 -1.57
N ILE A 71 -34.73 -51.71 -1.88
CA ILE A 71 -35.46 -52.99 -1.96
C ILE A 71 -35.45 -53.52 -3.41
N SER A 72 -35.22 -54.84 -3.56
CA SER A 72 -34.91 -55.49 -4.86
C SER A 72 -36.08 -56.26 -5.52
N LEU A 73 -35.84 -56.73 -6.77
CA LEU A 73 -36.64 -57.62 -7.66
C LEU A 73 -37.54 -56.89 -8.70
N SER A 74 -37.77 -57.25 -9.98
CA SER A 74 -37.33 -58.24 -11.02
C SER A 74 -38.55 -58.49 -11.97
N PRO A 75 -38.49 -59.14 -13.16
CA PRO A 75 -37.51 -59.17 -14.30
C PRO A 75 -38.20 -59.18 -15.73
N VAL A 76 -37.45 -59.54 -16.82
CA VAL A 76 -37.93 -60.09 -18.17
C VAL A 76 -38.56 -59.09 -19.20
N THR A 77 -38.40 -59.10 -20.56
CA THR A 77 -37.50 -59.69 -21.63
C THR A 77 -37.57 -58.91 -22.99
N PRO A 78 -36.65 -59.13 -23.98
CA PRO A 78 -36.56 -58.49 -25.33
C PRO A 78 -36.82 -59.52 -26.50
N PRO A 79 -36.17 -59.55 -27.71
CA PRO A 79 -35.39 -58.61 -28.59
C PRO A 79 -36.02 -58.56 -30.03
N PRO A 80 -35.34 -58.61 -31.23
CA PRO A 80 -34.02 -58.18 -31.78
C PRO A 80 -34.20 -57.27 -33.06
N PRO A 81 -33.37 -57.23 -34.15
CA PRO A 81 -31.92 -57.46 -34.37
C PRO A 81 -31.13 -56.28 -35.02
N THR A 82 -29.80 -56.39 -35.06
CA THR A 82 -28.81 -55.44 -35.64
C THR A 82 -28.12 -55.97 -36.91
N PRO A 83 -27.32 -55.15 -37.65
CA PRO A 83 -25.83 -55.21 -37.51
C PRO A 83 -25.12 -53.83 -37.75
N SER A 84 -23.81 -53.59 -37.55
CA SER A 84 -22.72 -54.18 -36.72
C SER A 84 -21.48 -53.22 -36.75
N SER A 85 -20.33 -53.58 -36.15
CA SER A 85 -19.03 -52.85 -36.26
C SER A 85 -17.82 -53.82 -36.12
N VAL A 86 -16.58 -53.40 -36.44
CA VAL A 86 -15.41 -54.32 -36.52
C VAL A 86 -14.12 -53.80 -35.84
N LYS A 87 -13.47 -54.67 -35.04
CA LYS A 87 -12.05 -54.64 -34.59
C LYS A 87 -11.52 -56.08 -34.41
N VAL A 88 -10.35 -56.42 -34.99
CA VAL A 88 -9.69 -57.77 -34.99
C VAL A 88 -8.18 -57.58 -35.27
N ASN A 89 -7.16 -58.32 -34.78
CA ASN A 89 -6.91 -59.08 -33.53
C ASN A 89 -5.35 -59.17 -33.30
N LYS A 90 -4.75 -60.28 -32.85
CA LYS A 90 -3.33 -60.38 -32.39
C LYS A 90 -2.74 -61.82 -32.51
N ILE A 91 -1.40 -61.95 -32.67
CA ILE A 91 -0.53 -63.10 -32.23
C ILE A 91 -0.69 -64.44 -33.05
N PRO A 92 0.22 -65.48 -33.07
CA PRO A 92 1.64 -65.68 -32.59
C PRO A 92 2.66 -66.29 -33.64
N LYS A 93 3.99 -66.30 -33.34
CA LYS A 93 4.85 -67.50 -33.02
C LYS A 93 6.39 -67.38 -33.20
N ASN A 94 7.12 -68.09 -32.32
CA ASN A 94 8.47 -68.71 -32.44
C ASN A 94 9.78 -67.88 -32.32
N ARG A 95 10.94 -68.60 -32.26
CA ARG A 95 12.06 -68.37 -31.31
C ARG A 95 13.40 -69.03 -31.75
N ARG A 96 14.52 -68.27 -31.87
CA ARG A 96 15.91 -68.60 -31.39
C ARG A 96 17.04 -67.65 -31.88
N THR A 97 17.88 -67.23 -30.93
CA THR A 97 19.34 -66.92 -30.94
C THR A 97 20.18 -66.90 -32.23
N ILE A 98 21.10 -65.90 -32.37
CA ILE A 98 22.56 -66.03 -32.67
C ILE A 98 23.27 -64.63 -32.70
N ALA A 99 24.62 -64.60 -32.54
CA ALA A 99 25.57 -63.47 -32.69
C ALA A 99 26.88 -64.05 -33.34
N PRO A 100 27.96 -63.32 -33.77
CA PRO A 100 28.40 -61.95 -33.38
C PRO A 100 29.14 -61.08 -34.47
N GLY A 101 29.70 -59.91 -34.06
CA GLY A 101 30.86 -59.22 -34.73
C GLY A 101 30.55 -58.25 -35.90
N ARG A 102 31.48 -57.40 -36.40
CA ARG A 102 32.84 -56.99 -35.95
C ARG A 102 33.37 -55.81 -36.83
N SER A 103 34.20 -54.89 -36.30
CA SER A 103 35.25 -54.06 -37.01
C SER A 103 34.81 -53.07 -38.15
N GLU A 104 35.52 -52.01 -38.58
CA GLU A 104 36.79 -51.34 -38.17
C GLU A 104 36.90 -49.86 -38.64
N ILE A 105 38.07 -49.21 -38.43
CA ILE A 105 38.45 -47.83 -38.83
C ILE A 105 39.48 -47.88 -40.00
N PRO A 106 39.67 -46.79 -40.80
CA PRO A 106 40.89 -45.95 -40.63
C PRO A 106 40.62 -44.43 -40.86
N SER A 107 41.34 -43.42 -40.36
CA SER A 107 42.69 -43.20 -39.78
C SER A 107 43.79 -42.65 -40.74
N ARG A 108 44.21 -41.39 -40.47
CA ARG A 108 45.51 -40.71 -40.71
C ARG A 108 45.35 -39.24 -40.30
N ASP A 109 46.03 -38.67 -39.30
CA ASP A 109 47.47 -38.49 -39.01
C ASP A 109 48.12 -37.25 -39.62
N ASN A 110 48.56 -36.32 -38.75
CA ASN A 110 49.93 -35.82 -38.74
C ASN A 110 50.29 -35.20 -37.36
N ARG A 111 51.55 -35.31 -36.91
CA ARG A 111 51.90 -35.12 -35.46
C ARG A 111 53.35 -34.72 -35.15
N VAL A 112 53.52 -33.61 -34.41
CA VAL A 112 54.67 -33.20 -33.55
C VAL A 112 54.10 -32.24 -32.46
N GLY A 113 54.56 -32.03 -31.21
CA GLY A 113 55.65 -32.56 -30.37
C GLY A 113 56.60 -31.45 -29.86
N SER A 114 57.10 -31.35 -28.61
CA SER A 114 56.84 -32.01 -27.30
C SER A 114 57.67 -31.24 -26.22
N THR A 115 57.41 -31.16 -24.90
CA THR A 115 56.37 -31.73 -24.00
C THR A 115 55.77 -30.59 -23.11
N ARG A 116 55.76 -30.46 -21.75
CA ARG A 116 56.12 -31.28 -20.56
C ARG A 116 55.33 -30.84 -19.30
N ALA A 117 54.91 -31.81 -18.47
CA ALA A 117 54.59 -31.77 -17.02
C ALA A 117 53.64 -30.70 -16.38
N ARG A 118 52.47 -31.19 -15.92
CA ARG A 118 51.65 -30.77 -14.73
C ARG A 118 51.97 -31.75 -13.55
N PRO A 119 51.26 -31.88 -12.38
CA PRO A 119 49.94 -31.39 -11.87
C PRO A 119 50.05 -30.46 -10.63
N ALA A 120 49.02 -29.74 -10.11
CA ALA A 120 47.65 -30.06 -9.61
C ALA A 120 47.65 -30.78 -8.22
N GLN A 121 47.28 -30.08 -7.12
CA GLN A 121 45.93 -29.96 -6.49
C GLN A 121 45.44 -31.20 -5.71
N GLN A 122 45.24 -31.08 -4.37
CA GLN A 122 43.95 -31.30 -3.68
C GLN A 122 43.97 -30.92 -2.19
N GLN A 123 42.80 -30.99 -1.54
CA GLN A 123 42.50 -30.75 -0.11
C GLN A 123 42.49 -32.13 0.64
N GLN A 124 42.26 -32.33 1.95
CA GLN A 124 41.87 -31.49 3.10
C GLN A 124 42.16 -32.25 4.45
N GLN A 125 41.85 -31.61 5.58
CA GLN A 125 41.52 -32.17 6.93
C GLN A 125 42.63 -32.64 7.92
N GLN A 126 42.63 -31.93 9.07
CA GLN A 126 42.78 -32.36 10.48
C GLN A 126 43.99 -33.18 11.00
N PRO A 127 44.63 -32.72 12.10
CA PRO A 127 45.48 -33.52 12.99
C PRO A 127 44.80 -33.82 14.35
N GLU A 128 44.93 -35.05 14.87
CA GLU A 128 44.54 -35.35 16.26
C GLU A 128 45.40 -36.44 16.91
N SER A 129 45.81 -36.20 18.16
CA SER A 129 46.48 -37.12 19.11
C SER A 129 47.88 -37.68 18.75
N ALA A 130 48.70 -37.92 19.79
CA ALA A 130 50.01 -38.56 19.70
C ALA A 130 50.23 -39.54 20.87
N PRO A 131 50.72 -40.78 20.66
CA PRO A 131 51.12 -41.71 21.72
C PRO A 131 52.61 -41.55 22.16
N PRO A 132 53.02 -42.17 23.29
CA PRO A 132 54.28 -41.86 24.00
C PRO A 132 55.54 -42.65 23.54
N PRO A 133 56.76 -42.24 23.96
CA PRO A 133 58.03 -42.82 23.49
C PRO A 133 58.59 -43.98 24.35
N PRO A 134 59.48 -44.83 23.82
CA PRO A 134 60.21 -45.84 24.58
C PRO A 134 61.45 -45.29 25.30
N VAL A 135 61.57 -45.66 26.57
CA VAL A 135 62.68 -45.40 27.50
C VAL A 135 63.99 -46.10 27.10
N GLN A 136 65.15 -45.46 27.30
CA GLN A 136 66.34 -46.13 27.86
C GLN A 136 67.38 -45.17 28.49
N GLN A 137 67.97 -45.65 29.59
CA GLN A 137 69.07 -45.13 30.43
C GLN A 137 69.94 -46.35 30.83
N PRO A 138 71.13 -46.28 31.47
CA PRO A 138 71.71 -45.16 32.25
C PRO A 138 73.25 -44.91 32.10
N SER A 139 73.78 -44.01 32.97
CA SER A 139 75.19 -43.85 33.42
C SER A 139 76.30 -43.52 32.38
N GLN A 140 77.02 -42.39 32.43
CA GLN A 140 77.93 -41.81 33.46
C GLN A 140 79.36 -42.44 33.49
N PRO A 141 80.42 -41.72 33.95
CA PRO A 141 80.79 -40.32 33.62
C PRO A 141 82.34 -40.07 33.51
N THR A 142 82.84 -39.25 32.57
CA THR A 142 84.20 -38.67 32.74
C THR A 142 84.48 -37.36 31.98
N GLN A 143 84.74 -36.31 32.75
CA GLN A 143 85.71 -35.22 32.55
C GLN A 143 86.12 -34.77 31.13
N SER A 144 85.49 -33.68 30.68
CA SER A 144 86.16 -32.45 30.22
C SER A 144 87.43 -32.55 29.34
N GLN A 145 87.25 -32.41 28.01
CA GLN A 145 88.20 -31.66 27.19
C GLN A 145 87.49 -30.55 26.40
N THR A 146 87.80 -29.30 26.76
CA THR A 146 87.06 -28.10 26.37
C THR A 146 87.58 -27.51 25.06
N GLN A 147 87.20 -28.06 23.89
CA GLN A 147 87.66 -27.47 22.61
C GLN A 147 86.74 -27.62 21.38
N SER A 148 85.42 -27.78 21.56
CA SER A 148 84.46 -27.94 20.44
C SER A 148 83.23 -27.01 20.47
N GLN A 149 83.25 -25.92 21.25
CA GLN A 149 82.12 -24.98 21.38
C GLN A 149 82.28 -23.62 20.65
N LEU A 150 83.28 -23.44 19.79
CA LEU A 150 83.50 -22.16 19.06
C LEU A 150 83.25 -22.22 17.54
N ILE A 151 82.74 -23.32 16.98
CA ILE A 151 82.41 -23.44 15.55
C ILE A 151 80.92 -23.82 15.34
N GLN A 152 80.02 -23.15 16.07
CA GLN A 152 78.57 -23.22 15.78
C GLN A 152 77.79 -21.90 15.96
N GLN A 153 78.49 -20.74 16.01
CA GLN A 153 77.88 -19.40 16.02
C GLN A 153 78.18 -18.55 14.77
N GLN A 154 78.51 -19.16 13.63
CA GLN A 154 78.69 -18.46 12.35
C GLN A 154 77.88 -19.08 11.21
N ASN A 155 76.55 -19.03 11.32
CA ASN A 155 75.67 -19.14 10.13
C ASN A 155 74.38 -18.31 10.19
N ALA A 156 74.36 -17.27 11.03
CA ALA A 156 73.39 -16.19 10.88
C ALA A 156 73.71 -15.41 9.60
N ARG A 157 73.07 -15.78 8.48
CA ARG A 157 73.18 -15.08 7.18
C ARG A 157 73.04 -13.57 7.42
N ARG A 158 74.10 -12.80 7.16
CA ARG A 158 74.08 -11.33 7.26
C ARG A 158 73.05 -10.77 6.29
N LYS A 159 71.83 -10.48 6.78
CA LYS A 159 70.78 -9.79 6.03
C LYS A 159 71.37 -8.47 5.51
N SER A 160 71.29 -8.26 4.19
CA SER A 160 71.71 -7.02 3.53
C SER A 160 71.00 -5.82 4.16
N ASN A 161 71.60 -4.63 4.14
CA ASN A 161 70.96 -3.42 4.66
C ASN A 161 69.59 -3.16 3.99
N CYS A 162 69.43 -3.49 2.71
CA CYS A 162 68.13 -3.45 2.04
C CYS A 162 67.08 -4.36 2.74
N VAL A 163 67.44 -5.59 3.07
CA VAL A 163 66.57 -6.53 3.80
C VAL A 163 66.25 -6.02 5.21
N LYS A 164 67.22 -5.41 5.91
CA LYS A 164 66.99 -4.80 7.23
C LYS A 164 66.05 -3.61 7.19
N GLU A 165 66.13 -2.74 6.17
CA GLU A 165 65.18 -1.64 5.99
C GLU A 165 63.78 -2.15 5.60
N VAL A 166 63.68 -3.24 4.83
CA VAL A 166 62.39 -3.91 4.57
C VAL A 166 61.79 -4.48 5.87
N GLU A 167 62.59 -5.11 6.73
CA GLU A 167 62.12 -5.61 8.04
C GLU A 167 61.68 -4.46 8.97
N LYS A 168 62.44 -3.36 9.06
CA LYS A 168 62.00 -2.14 9.78
C LYS A 168 60.71 -1.56 9.21
N LEU A 169 60.54 -1.56 7.88
CA LEU A 169 59.33 -1.08 7.23
C LEU A 169 58.13 -1.98 7.57
N GLN A 170 58.36 -3.28 7.71
CA GLN A 170 57.35 -4.24 8.12
C GLN A 170 57.00 -4.12 9.62
N GLU A 171 57.98 -4.04 10.52
CA GLU A 171 57.73 -3.72 11.94
C GLU A 171 56.93 -2.41 12.08
N LYS A 172 57.28 -1.37 11.32
CA LYS A 172 56.59 -0.08 11.34
C LYS A 172 55.15 -0.16 10.80
N ARG A 173 54.87 -1.09 9.88
CA ARG A 173 53.49 -1.41 9.42
C ARG A 173 52.73 -2.20 10.48
N GLU A 174 53.36 -3.17 11.14
CA GLU A 174 52.74 -4.00 12.17
C GLU A 174 52.45 -3.22 13.46
N ARG A 175 53.39 -2.41 13.96
CA ARG A 175 53.12 -1.47 15.07
C ARG A 175 51.99 -0.50 14.75
N ARG A 176 51.90 0.00 13.50
CA ARG A 176 50.80 0.87 13.06
C ARG A 176 49.45 0.13 13.02
N ARG A 177 49.43 -1.15 12.62
CA ARG A 177 48.22 -1.99 12.70
C ARG A 177 47.79 -2.20 14.15
N ILE A 178 48.71 -2.56 15.03
CA ILE A 178 48.44 -2.78 16.46
C ILE A 178 47.89 -1.50 17.11
N GLN A 179 48.54 -0.35 16.92
CA GLN A 179 48.03 0.95 17.44
C GLN A 179 46.64 1.31 16.88
N GLN A 180 46.36 1.00 15.61
CA GLN A 180 45.05 1.26 15.00
C GLN A 180 43.98 0.27 15.50
N GLN A 181 44.37 -0.93 15.90
CA GLN A 181 43.52 -1.92 16.55
C GLN A 181 43.25 -1.56 18.01
N GLU A 182 44.28 -1.24 18.81
CA GLU A 182 44.14 -0.75 20.19
C GLU A 182 43.24 0.49 20.27
N LEU A 183 43.35 1.42 19.31
CA LEU A 183 42.47 2.59 19.21
C LEU A 183 41.02 2.21 18.89
N ARG A 184 40.80 1.16 18.08
CA ARG A 184 39.47 0.64 17.76
C ARG A 184 38.88 -0.12 18.96
N GLU A 185 39.68 -0.86 19.70
CA GLU A 185 39.28 -1.61 20.89
C GLU A 185 38.96 -0.68 22.07
N LYS A 186 39.76 0.38 22.29
CA LYS A 186 39.43 1.44 23.26
C LYS A 186 38.14 2.16 22.90
N ARG A 187 37.97 2.57 21.63
CA ARG A 187 36.69 3.14 21.16
C ARG A 187 35.52 2.17 21.32
N ALA A 188 35.74 0.86 21.16
CA ALA A 188 34.71 -0.16 21.37
C ALA A 188 34.34 -0.35 22.86
N GLN A 189 35.26 -0.08 23.79
CA GLN A 189 34.99 -0.05 25.24
C GLN A 189 34.20 1.20 25.66
N GLU A 190 34.21 2.27 24.86
CA GLU A 190 33.40 3.47 25.02
C GLU A 190 31.98 3.34 24.41
N ILE A 191 31.65 2.21 23.75
CA ILE A 191 30.34 1.97 23.14
C ILE A 191 29.31 1.51 24.18
N ASP A 192 28.23 2.28 24.33
CA ASP A 192 27.02 1.83 25.03
C ASP A 192 26.29 0.75 24.19
N THR A 193 26.58 -0.51 24.49
CA THR A 193 25.96 -1.68 23.87
C THR A 193 24.47 -1.86 24.22
N THR A 194 23.90 -1.04 25.12
CA THR A 194 22.46 -1.02 25.41
C THR A 194 21.65 -0.22 24.39
N VAL A 195 22.29 0.42 23.40
CA VAL A 195 21.62 1.12 22.29
C VAL A 195 21.54 0.20 21.07
N PRO A 196 20.34 -0.27 20.68
CA PRO A 196 20.18 -1.03 19.45
C PRO A 196 20.60 -0.17 18.25
N ASN A 197 21.22 -0.80 17.25
CA ASN A 197 21.69 -0.13 16.02
C ASN A 197 22.73 0.99 16.24
N TYR A 198 23.50 0.96 17.35
CA TYR A 198 24.58 1.91 17.63
C TYR A 198 25.53 2.16 16.44
N GLU A 199 25.92 1.12 15.70
CA GLU A 199 26.81 1.26 14.54
C GLU A 199 26.23 2.20 13.46
N ILE A 200 24.93 2.08 13.18
CA ILE A 200 24.21 2.91 12.20
C ILE A 200 24.12 4.34 12.71
N LEU A 201 23.78 4.52 13.99
CA LEU A 201 23.78 5.83 14.65
C LEU A 201 25.14 6.52 14.58
N GLN A 202 26.25 5.78 14.76
CA GLN A 202 27.59 6.37 14.65
C GLN A 202 27.95 6.74 13.21
N MET A 203 27.61 5.90 12.22
CA MET A 203 27.79 6.26 10.80
C MET A 203 27.01 7.54 10.44
N ILE A 204 25.78 7.70 10.94
CA ILE A 204 24.96 8.91 10.73
C ILE A 204 25.61 10.13 11.41
N ARG A 205 26.13 9.99 12.63
CA ARG A 205 26.83 11.07 13.36
C ARG A 205 28.10 11.51 12.63
N ASP A 206 28.94 10.56 12.24
CA ASP A 206 30.20 10.83 11.52
C ASP A 206 29.91 11.51 10.17
N PHE A 207 28.83 11.10 9.48
CA PHE A 207 28.38 11.76 8.25
C PHE A 207 27.85 13.18 8.51
N ARG A 208 26.95 13.36 9.49
CA ARG A 208 26.39 14.67 9.85
C ARG A 208 27.46 15.69 10.26
N ALA A 209 28.53 15.25 10.91
CA ALA A 209 29.67 16.08 11.28
C ALA A 209 30.52 16.56 10.08
N SER A 210 30.29 16.02 8.87
CA SER A 210 30.96 16.44 7.62
C SER A 210 30.14 17.39 6.76
N LEU A 211 28.91 17.72 7.16
CA LEU A 211 27.99 18.58 6.39
C LEU A 211 28.10 20.04 6.81
N ASP A 212 27.97 20.95 5.83
CA ASP A 212 27.75 22.37 6.04
C ASP A 212 26.24 22.65 6.11
N TYR A 213 25.77 23.33 7.16
CA TYR A 213 24.35 23.54 7.45
C TYR A 213 23.93 24.97 7.14
N ARG A 214 23.01 25.11 6.17
CA ARG A 214 22.45 26.37 5.67
C ARG A 214 20.90 26.27 5.60
N PRO A 215 20.21 26.15 6.75
CA PRO A 215 18.77 25.97 6.81
C PRO A 215 18.01 27.17 6.23
N LEU A 216 16.75 26.95 5.83
CA LEU A 216 15.88 27.99 5.27
C LEU A 216 15.58 29.08 6.30
N THR A 217 15.71 30.35 5.89
CA THR A 217 15.51 31.52 6.76
C THR A 217 14.26 32.31 6.37
N THR A 218 13.76 33.17 7.27
CA THR A 218 12.70 34.13 6.93
C THR A 218 13.11 35.15 5.85
N THR A 219 14.42 35.37 5.69
CA THR A 219 15.05 36.31 4.76
C THR A 219 15.26 35.75 3.35
N ASP A 220 15.07 34.45 3.13
CA ASP A 220 15.13 33.86 1.80
C ASP A 220 14.03 34.42 0.87
N LEU A 221 14.40 34.64 -0.40
CA LEU A 221 13.47 35.03 -1.45
C LEU A 221 12.49 33.88 -1.75
N ILE A 222 11.26 34.26 -2.12
CA ILE A 222 10.23 33.32 -2.56
C ILE A 222 10.24 33.28 -4.08
N GLU A 223 10.56 32.12 -4.65
CA GLU A 223 10.47 31.87 -6.08
C GLU A 223 9.04 31.53 -6.54
N GLU A 224 8.67 31.96 -7.74
CA GLU A 224 7.32 31.80 -8.28
C GLU A 224 7.21 30.65 -9.29
N HIS A 225 6.89 29.46 -8.77
CA HIS A 225 6.63 28.27 -9.58
C HIS A 225 5.12 28.06 -9.84
N ARG A 226 4.75 27.40 -10.95
CA ARG A 226 3.35 27.02 -11.26
C ARG A 226 2.88 25.84 -10.39
N ILE A 227 3.73 24.83 -10.27
CA ILE A 227 3.62 23.77 -9.27
C ILE A 227 4.84 23.94 -8.36
N CYS A 228 4.64 24.07 -7.06
CA CYS A 228 5.71 24.13 -6.07
C CYS A 228 5.71 22.87 -5.20
N VAL A 229 6.85 22.17 -5.12
CA VAL A 229 7.01 20.92 -4.36
C VAL A 229 7.95 21.14 -3.19
N CYS A 230 7.40 20.97 -1.99
CA CYS A 230 8.11 21.15 -0.73
C CYS A 230 8.12 19.86 0.09
N VAL A 231 9.17 19.68 0.91
CA VAL A 231 9.25 18.59 1.90
C VAL A 231 9.28 19.16 3.31
N ARG A 232 8.59 18.51 4.25
CA ARG A 232 8.66 18.81 5.69
C ARG A 232 9.03 17.59 6.50
N LYS A 233 10.19 17.62 7.16
CA LYS A 233 10.55 16.71 8.25
C LYS A 233 9.77 17.11 9.51
N ARG A 234 9.20 16.14 10.24
CA ARG A 234 8.76 16.35 11.63
C ARG A 234 9.83 15.88 12.63
N PRO A 235 9.86 16.38 13.87
CA PRO A 235 10.69 15.79 14.92
C PRO A 235 10.28 14.35 15.27
N LEU A 236 11.21 13.60 15.89
CA LEU A 236 10.90 12.32 16.53
C LEU A 236 9.90 12.54 17.68
N ASN A 237 8.89 11.67 17.75
CA ASN A 237 7.85 11.75 18.78
C ASN A 237 8.23 10.95 20.04
N LYS A 238 7.51 11.17 21.14
CA LYS A 238 7.82 10.54 22.45
C LYS A 238 7.84 9.01 22.43
N LYS A 239 7.07 8.35 21.55
CA LYS A 239 7.10 6.87 21.41
C LYS A 239 8.37 6.41 20.70
N GLU A 240 8.73 7.06 19.60
CA GLU A 240 9.96 6.77 18.83
C GLU A 240 11.20 6.95 19.71
N LEU A 241 11.26 8.04 20.49
CA LEU A 241 12.33 8.29 21.46
C LEU A 241 12.38 7.23 22.58
N THR A 242 11.22 6.75 23.07
CA THR A 242 11.15 5.68 24.08
C THR A 242 11.70 4.35 23.55
N VAL A 243 11.47 4.06 22.26
CA VAL A 243 11.95 2.83 21.58
C VAL A 243 13.42 2.95 21.13
N LYS A 244 14.07 4.11 21.34
CA LYS A 244 15.40 4.46 20.78
C LYS A 244 15.46 4.36 19.24
N ASP A 245 14.38 4.72 18.54
CA ASP A 245 14.39 4.80 17.06
C ASP A 245 15.35 5.89 16.58
N LEU A 246 15.99 5.66 15.43
CA LEU A 246 17.05 6.52 14.90
C LEU A 246 16.49 7.53 13.90
N ASP A 247 16.92 8.79 14.01
CA ASP A 247 16.65 9.81 13.00
C ASP A 247 17.57 9.61 11.78
N VAL A 248 17.00 9.12 10.67
CA VAL A 248 17.70 8.84 9.41
C VAL A 248 17.59 9.97 8.37
N ILE A 249 16.96 11.11 8.72
CA ILE A 249 16.66 12.18 7.77
C ILE A 249 17.44 13.46 8.11
N THR A 250 18.24 13.96 7.18
CA THR A 250 19.02 15.20 7.35
C THR A 250 18.67 16.20 6.26
N ILE A 251 18.41 17.45 6.65
CA ILE A 251 18.15 18.57 5.74
C ILE A 251 19.29 19.57 5.96
N PRO A 252 20.37 19.52 5.15
CA PRO A 252 21.51 20.41 5.33
C PRO A 252 21.29 21.80 4.73
N SER A 253 20.44 21.94 3.71
CA SER A 253 20.15 23.20 3.05
C SER A 253 18.66 23.34 2.75
N LYS A 254 18.23 24.57 2.44
CA LYS A 254 16.84 24.89 2.09
C LYS A 254 16.25 24.13 0.89
N ASP A 255 17.07 23.50 0.06
CA ASP A 255 16.68 22.79 -1.16
C ASP A 255 16.90 21.26 -1.10
N VAL A 256 17.67 20.74 -0.13
CA VAL A 256 18.15 19.35 -0.11
C VAL A 256 17.57 18.55 1.05
N VAL A 257 17.09 17.33 0.73
CA VAL A 257 16.71 16.31 1.70
C VAL A 257 17.59 15.09 1.51
N MET A 258 18.27 14.65 2.58
CA MET A 258 19.11 13.45 2.59
C MET A 258 18.46 12.34 3.42
N VAL A 259 18.45 11.13 2.88
CA VAL A 259 17.99 9.91 3.56
C VAL A 259 19.18 8.98 3.78
N HIS A 260 19.45 8.64 5.03
CA HIS A 260 20.50 7.71 5.43
C HIS A 260 19.94 6.28 5.47
N GLU A 261 19.68 5.68 4.30
CA GLU A 261 19.06 4.37 4.22
C GLU A 261 20.01 3.28 4.78
N PRO A 262 19.65 2.57 5.86
CA PRO A 262 20.51 1.56 6.45
C PRO A 262 20.44 0.27 5.64
N LYS A 263 21.55 -0.14 5.03
CA LYS A 263 21.64 -1.38 4.25
C LYS A 263 22.69 -2.33 4.80
N GLN A 264 22.56 -3.59 4.41
CA GLN A 264 23.50 -4.65 4.73
C GLN A 264 23.95 -5.33 3.43
N LYS A 265 25.25 -5.62 3.33
CA LYS A 265 25.84 -6.37 2.22
C LYS A 265 25.66 -7.86 2.43
N VAL A 266 25.91 -8.63 1.36
CA VAL A 266 25.93 -10.11 1.39
C VAL A 266 26.98 -10.67 2.35
N ASP A 267 28.06 -9.92 2.62
CA ASP A 267 29.09 -10.23 3.63
C ASP A 267 28.70 -9.82 5.07
N LEU A 268 27.42 -9.48 5.29
CA LEU A 268 26.83 -8.96 6.52
C LEU A 268 27.32 -7.55 6.95
N THR A 269 28.19 -6.89 6.19
CA THR A 269 28.64 -5.52 6.51
C THR A 269 27.49 -4.51 6.41
N ARG A 270 27.19 -3.82 7.51
CA ARG A 270 26.26 -2.68 7.55
C ARG A 270 26.89 -1.45 6.88
N TYR A 271 26.10 -0.68 6.15
CA TYR A 271 26.49 0.59 5.53
C TYR A 271 25.28 1.52 5.38
N LEU A 272 25.54 2.81 5.13
CA LEU A 272 24.51 3.78 4.76
C LEU A 272 24.51 3.98 3.24
N GLU A 273 23.33 3.95 2.63
CA GLU A 273 23.11 4.46 1.29
C GLU A 273 22.46 5.86 1.40
N ASN A 274 23.27 6.89 1.14
CA ASN A 274 22.87 8.28 1.31
C ASN A 274 22.14 8.81 0.07
N GLN A 275 20.85 8.46 -0.08
CA GLN A 275 20.00 9.01 -1.14
C GLN A 275 19.79 10.51 -0.88
N THR A 276 19.93 11.33 -1.94
CA THR A 276 19.82 12.80 -1.88
C THR A 276 18.78 13.28 -2.87
N PHE A 277 17.81 14.05 -2.40
CA PHE A 277 16.69 14.57 -3.17
C PHE A 277 16.70 16.11 -3.14
N ARG A 278 16.18 16.75 -4.19
CA ARG A 278 16.09 18.21 -4.30
C ARG A 278 14.66 18.69 -4.54
N PHE A 279 14.25 19.67 -3.76
CA PHE A 279 12.91 20.25 -3.76
C PHE A 279 12.99 21.77 -3.92
N ASP A 280 11.86 22.48 -3.87
CA ASP A 280 11.86 23.96 -3.90
C ASP A 280 12.17 24.50 -2.51
N TYR A 281 11.53 23.92 -1.50
CA TYR A 281 11.80 24.17 -0.09
C TYR A 281 11.81 22.85 0.71
N ALA A 282 12.84 22.69 1.52
CA ALA A 282 13.03 21.60 2.48
C ALA A 282 12.98 22.18 3.90
N PHE A 283 11.95 21.81 4.65
CA PHE A 283 11.71 22.26 6.02
C PHE A 283 12.19 21.21 7.01
N ASP A 284 13.02 21.62 7.97
CA ASP A 284 13.56 20.76 9.03
C ASP A 284 12.57 20.50 10.17
N ASP A 285 13.00 19.72 11.16
CA ASP A 285 12.23 19.39 12.36
C ASP A 285 12.11 20.53 13.38
N SER A 286 12.80 21.66 13.17
CA SER A 286 12.61 22.91 13.92
C SER A 286 11.53 23.82 13.31
N THR A 287 11.17 23.59 12.04
CA THR A 287 10.37 24.52 11.24
C THR A 287 8.89 24.56 11.64
N THR A 288 8.42 25.75 12.02
CA THR A 288 7.04 26.01 12.48
C THR A 288 6.02 26.02 11.33
N ASN A 289 4.73 25.85 11.66
CA ASN A 289 3.64 25.94 10.67
C ASN A 289 3.62 27.28 9.92
N GLU A 290 3.94 28.41 10.58
CA GLU A 290 3.95 29.73 9.91
C GLU A 290 5.14 29.90 8.95
N MET A 291 6.29 29.29 9.24
CA MET A 291 7.40 29.20 8.29
C MET A 291 7.05 28.34 7.08
N VAL A 292 6.43 27.18 7.27
CA VAL A 292 5.93 26.36 6.14
C VAL A 292 4.92 27.16 5.32
N TYR A 293 3.93 27.77 5.98
CA TYR A 293 2.90 28.58 5.31
C TYR A 293 3.50 29.70 4.44
N ARG A 294 4.50 30.43 4.96
CA ARG A 294 5.17 31.56 4.29
C ARG A 294 5.68 31.23 2.89
N PHE A 295 6.23 30.03 2.69
CA PHE A 295 6.85 29.59 1.43
C PHE A 295 5.95 28.68 0.58
N THR A 296 4.83 28.18 1.12
CA THR A 296 3.95 27.21 0.43
C THR A 296 2.61 27.81 0.01
N ALA A 297 1.66 27.94 0.95
CA ALA A 297 0.30 28.38 0.67
C ALA A 297 0.12 29.90 0.65
N ARG A 298 1.06 30.67 1.21
CA ARG A 298 0.95 32.14 1.27
C ARG A 298 1.03 32.84 -0.08
N PRO A 299 1.96 32.51 -1.01
CA PRO A 299 1.98 33.12 -2.34
C PRO A 299 0.70 32.82 -3.15
N LEU A 300 0.14 31.63 -2.95
CA LEU A 300 -1.10 31.18 -3.61
C LEU A 300 -2.35 31.99 -3.20
N VAL A 301 -2.29 32.79 -2.12
CA VAL A 301 -3.37 33.71 -1.76
C VAL A 301 -3.52 34.82 -2.80
N GLU A 302 -2.43 35.32 -3.40
CA GLU A 302 -2.50 36.40 -4.40
C GLU A 302 -3.19 35.89 -5.69
N THR A 303 -2.88 34.65 -6.11
CA THR A 303 -3.49 33.95 -7.25
C THR A 303 -5.02 34.05 -7.27
N ILE A 304 -5.71 33.83 -6.13
CA ILE A 304 -7.18 33.85 -6.11
C ILE A 304 -7.78 35.25 -6.16
N PHE A 305 -7.04 36.29 -5.77
CA PHE A 305 -7.47 37.69 -5.95
C PHE A 305 -7.28 38.15 -7.40
N ASP A 306 -6.33 37.56 -8.13
CA ASP A 306 -6.05 37.85 -9.54
C ASP A 306 -6.79 36.88 -10.50
N ARG A 307 -7.93 36.36 -10.04
CA ARG A 307 -8.87 35.45 -10.74
C ARG A 307 -8.36 34.05 -11.08
N GLY A 308 -7.36 33.58 -10.36
CA GLY A 308 -6.84 32.23 -10.52
C GLY A 308 -7.52 31.19 -9.61
N MET A 309 -7.16 29.94 -9.88
CA MET A 309 -7.39 28.81 -9.00
C MET A 309 -6.10 28.54 -8.21
N ALA A 310 -6.23 28.19 -6.94
CA ALA A 310 -5.12 27.83 -6.08
C ALA A 310 -5.41 26.50 -5.40
N THR A 311 -4.41 25.64 -5.29
CA THR A 311 -4.53 24.38 -4.54
C THR A 311 -3.26 24.09 -3.73
N CYS A 312 -3.41 23.75 -2.44
CA CYS A 312 -2.30 23.30 -1.60
C CYS A 312 -2.68 21.98 -0.93
N PHE A 313 -1.90 20.92 -1.13
CA PHE A 313 -2.17 19.60 -0.56
C PHE A 313 -1.00 19.06 0.28
N ALA A 314 -1.32 18.51 1.45
CA ALA A 314 -0.38 17.75 2.27
C ALA A 314 -0.42 16.26 1.91
N TYR A 315 0.74 15.64 1.69
CA TYR A 315 0.91 14.26 1.26
C TYR A 315 1.96 13.53 2.12
N GLY A 316 1.88 12.19 2.21
CA GLY A 316 2.80 11.34 2.96
C GLY A 316 2.09 10.37 3.91
N GLN A 317 2.86 9.58 4.66
CA GLN A 317 2.32 8.48 5.49
C GLN A 317 1.41 8.97 6.63
N THR A 318 0.62 8.09 7.22
CA THR A 318 0.02 8.35 8.53
C THR A 318 1.08 8.61 9.60
N GLY A 319 0.81 9.59 10.45
CA GLY A 319 1.74 10.07 11.48
C GLY A 319 2.87 10.99 10.99
N SER A 320 3.00 11.28 9.69
CA SER A 320 4.06 12.17 9.17
C SER A 320 3.89 13.66 9.51
N GLY A 321 2.64 14.13 9.71
CA GLY A 321 2.35 15.53 10.06
C GLY A 321 1.40 16.28 9.12
N LYS A 322 0.76 15.62 8.14
CA LYS A 322 -0.24 16.24 7.23
C LYS A 322 -1.27 17.11 7.97
N THR A 323 -2.08 16.49 8.83
CA THR A 323 -3.18 17.17 9.56
C THR A 323 -2.68 18.20 10.57
N HIS A 324 -1.46 18.03 11.12
CA HIS A 324 -0.82 19.03 11.97
C HIS A 324 -0.42 20.29 11.16
N THR A 325 0.01 20.10 9.91
CA THR A 325 0.38 21.19 9.00
C THR A 325 -0.87 21.94 8.52
N MET A 326 -1.89 21.21 8.08
CA MET A 326 -3.12 21.79 7.53
C MET A 326 -4.05 22.35 8.60
N GLY A 327 -4.35 21.56 9.63
CA GLY A 327 -5.34 21.86 10.68
C GLY A 327 -4.79 22.39 12.01
N GLY A 328 -3.47 22.43 12.23
CA GLY A 328 -2.86 23.01 13.44
C GLY A 328 -2.48 22.03 14.55
N ASP A 329 -1.90 22.55 15.63
CA ASP A 329 -1.24 21.80 16.72
C ASP A 329 -2.25 20.95 17.52
N PHE A 330 -1.81 19.80 18.05
CA PHE A 330 -2.65 18.94 18.92
C PHE A 330 -2.24 19.04 20.40
N SER A 331 -3.11 19.62 21.24
CA SER A 331 -3.00 19.61 22.70
C SER A 331 -3.87 18.49 23.28
N GLY A 332 -3.34 17.27 23.32
CA GLY A 332 -4.07 16.09 23.81
C GLY A 332 -5.17 15.66 22.83
N LYS A 333 -6.43 15.93 23.18
CA LYS A 333 -7.60 15.72 22.30
C LYS A 333 -8.04 16.97 21.55
N ASN A 334 -7.61 18.17 21.99
CA ASN A 334 -8.04 19.43 21.40
C ASN A 334 -7.03 19.86 20.32
N GLN A 335 -7.52 20.36 19.18
CA GLN A 335 -6.68 20.88 18.10
C GLN A 335 -6.73 22.40 18.06
N ASP A 336 -5.57 23.05 18.19
CA ASP A 336 -5.40 24.49 18.05
C ASP A 336 -5.42 24.87 16.57
N CYS A 337 -6.64 25.06 16.06
CA CYS A 337 -6.89 25.35 14.65
C CYS A 337 -6.28 26.68 14.19
N SER A 338 -5.94 27.59 15.11
CA SER A 338 -5.39 28.93 14.79
C SER A 338 -4.03 28.90 14.09
N LYS A 339 -3.27 27.82 14.26
CA LYS A 339 -1.92 27.63 13.69
C LYS A 339 -1.89 26.73 12.45
N GLY A 340 -3.04 26.21 12.01
CA GLY A 340 -3.12 25.43 10.77
C GLY A 340 -2.99 26.32 9.53
N ILE A 341 -2.48 25.77 8.41
CA ILE A 341 -2.49 26.45 7.11
C ILE A 341 -3.90 26.94 6.74
N TYR A 342 -4.96 26.21 7.12
CA TYR A 342 -6.35 26.67 6.91
C TYR A 342 -6.61 28.07 7.53
N ALA A 343 -6.22 28.28 8.79
CA ALA A 343 -6.42 29.54 9.49
C ALA A 343 -5.46 30.64 9.03
N LEU A 344 -4.20 30.30 8.78
CA LEU A 344 -3.20 31.24 8.28
C LEU A 344 -3.55 31.76 6.88
N ALA A 345 -4.06 30.90 6.00
CA ALA A 345 -4.59 31.30 4.69
C ALA A 345 -5.82 32.22 4.84
N ALA A 346 -6.78 31.86 5.70
CA ALA A 346 -7.96 32.69 5.93
C ALA A 346 -7.61 34.07 6.52
N ARG A 347 -6.63 34.14 7.43
CA ARG A 347 -6.08 35.40 7.97
C ARG A 347 -5.54 36.29 6.86
N ASP A 348 -4.62 35.79 6.04
CA ASP A 348 -4.00 36.59 4.99
C ASP A 348 -5.01 36.93 3.86
N VAL A 349 -6.03 36.10 3.59
CA VAL A 349 -7.18 36.45 2.72
C VAL A 349 -7.94 37.67 3.24
N PHE A 350 -8.36 37.68 4.52
CA PHE A 350 -9.08 38.83 5.10
C PHE A 350 -8.19 40.08 5.25
N LEU A 351 -6.86 39.94 5.31
CA LEU A 351 -5.92 41.06 5.20
C LEU A 351 -5.81 41.57 3.76
N MET A 352 -5.77 40.69 2.76
CA MET A 352 -5.72 41.09 1.35
C MET A 352 -7.00 41.75 0.87
N LEU A 353 -8.18 41.30 1.34
CA LEU A 353 -9.46 41.95 1.07
C LEU A 353 -9.51 43.42 1.53
N LYS A 354 -8.72 43.78 2.55
CA LYS A 354 -8.59 45.16 3.08
C LYS A 354 -7.61 46.03 2.27
N LYS A 355 -6.73 45.45 1.42
CA LYS A 355 -5.82 46.22 0.53
C LYS A 355 -6.67 47.11 -0.42
N PRO A 356 -6.28 48.38 -0.70
CA PRO A 356 -7.05 49.27 -1.59
C PRO A 356 -7.34 48.68 -2.98
N ASN A 357 -6.38 47.93 -3.53
CA ASN A 357 -6.47 47.31 -4.85
C ASN A 357 -7.57 46.25 -4.96
N TYR A 358 -7.90 45.57 -3.86
CA TYR A 358 -8.91 44.50 -3.84
C TYR A 358 -10.22 44.96 -3.19
N LYS A 359 -10.20 45.93 -2.27
CA LYS A 359 -11.41 46.54 -1.70
C LYS A 359 -12.38 47.09 -2.76
N LYS A 360 -11.86 47.63 -3.87
CA LYS A 360 -12.65 48.12 -5.02
C LYS A 360 -13.35 47.01 -5.84
N LEU A 361 -13.03 45.73 -5.60
CA LEU A 361 -13.62 44.61 -6.31
C LEU A 361 -14.98 44.20 -5.72
N ASP A 362 -15.25 44.49 -4.43
CA ASP A 362 -16.47 44.06 -3.74
C ASP A 362 -16.62 42.52 -3.78
N LEU A 363 -15.66 41.84 -3.13
CA LEU A 363 -15.59 40.39 -3.07
C LEU A 363 -16.20 39.87 -1.76
N GLN A 364 -17.08 38.89 -1.90
CA GLN A 364 -17.68 38.12 -0.82
C GLN A 364 -16.87 36.84 -0.61
N VAL A 365 -16.60 36.48 0.65
CA VAL A 365 -15.82 35.29 1.00
C VAL A 365 -16.75 34.18 1.47
N TYR A 366 -16.61 33.00 0.88
CA TYR A 366 -17.33 31.79 1.24
C TYR A 366 -16.34 30.68 1.62
N ALA A 367 -16.77 29.79 2.51
CA ALA A 367 -16.02 28.61 2.89
C ALA A 367 -16.86 27.34 2.66
N THR A 368 -16.19 26.25 2.24
CA THR A 368 -16.74 24.89 2.22
C THR A 368 -15.79 23.96 2.97
N PHE A 369 -16.32 22.88 3.55
CA PHE A 369 -15.49 21.82 4.13
C PHE A 369 -16.17 20.48 3.89
N PHE A 370 -15.50 19.56 3.21
CA PHE A 370 -16.02 18.22 2.92
C PHE A 370 -14.90 17.19 2.99
N GLU A 371 -15.28 15.91 3.10
CA GLU A 371 -14.34 14.80 3.00
C GLU A 371 -14.69 13.85 1.86
N ILE A 372 -13.67 13.19 1.31
CA ILE A 372 -13.78 12.08 0.37
C ILE A 372 -13.31 10.82 1.10
N TYR A 373 -14.20 9.84 1.21
CA TYR A 373 -14.04 8.64 2.03
C TYR A 373 -14.71 7.45 1.34
N SER A 374 -13.96 6.35 1.15
CA SER A 374 -14.46 5.14 0.48
C SER A 374 -15.19 5.42 -0.86
N GLY A 375 -14.55 6.20 -1.74
CA GLY A 375 -15.11 6.63 -3.03
C GLY A 375 -16.24 7.68 -2.97
N LYS A 376 -16.83 7.92 -1.78
CA LYS A 376 -18.03 8.74 -1.55
C LYS A 376 -17.63 10.12 -0.98
N VAL A 377 -18.44 11.16 -1.22
CA VAL A 377 -18.17 12.54 -0.77
C VAL A 377 -19.20 12.98 0.28
N PHE A 378 -18.75 13.60 1.37
CA PHE A 378 -19.58 13.97 2.52
C PHE A 378 -19.32 15.40 3.00
N ASP A 379 -20.38 16.18 3.18
CA ASP A 379 -20.31 17.59 3.64
C ASP A 379 -20.07 17.67 5.15
N LEU A 380 -18.91 18.19 5.57
CA LEU A 380 -18.54 18.32 6.99
C LEU A 380 -19.24 19.52 7.67
N LEU A 381 -19.74 20.50 6.90
CA LEU A 381 -20.54 21.64 7.37
C LEU A 381 -22.05 21.34 7.35
N ASN A 382 -22.43 20.14 6.90
CA ASN A 382 -23.80 19.62 6.85
C ASN A 382 -23.90 18.18 7.39
N ARG A 383 -23.25 17.91 8.53
CA ARG A 383 -23.37 16.65 9.31
C ARG A 383 -23.09 15.36 8.53
N LYS A 384 -22.09 15.37 7.63
CA LYS A 384 -21.76 14.28 6.70
C LYS A 384 -22.88 13.90 5.73
N ALA A 385 -23.67 14.86 5.25
CA ALA A 385 -24.59 14.62 4.13
C ALA A 385 -23.83 14.12 2.89
N LYS A 386 -24.23 12.98 2.30
CA LYS A 386 -23.63 12.43 1.07
C LYS A 386 -23.92 13.38 -0.10
N LEU A 387 -22.88 13.78 -0.83
CA LEU A 387 -22.95 14.66 -1.99
C LEU A 387 -22.73 13.87 -3.30
N ARG A 388 -23.23 14.41 -4.41
CA ARG A 388 -22.99 13.86 -5.76
C ARG A 388 -21.97 14.71 -6.50
N VAL A 389 -20.95 14.07 -7.09
CA VAL A 389 -19.96 14.73 -7.96
C VAL A 389 -20.33 14.46 -9.41
N LEU A 390 -20.71 15.52 -10.13
CA LEU A 390 -21.10 15.51 -11.54
C LEU A 390 -20.15 16.37 -12.37
N GLU A 391 -20.15 16.18 -13.68
CA GLU A 391 -19.40 16.97 -14.66
C GLU A 391 -20.41 17.63 -15.61
N ASP A 392 -20.26 18.94 -15.88
CA ASP A 392 -21.19 19.67 -16.76
C ASP A 392 -20.77 19.65 -18.24
N GLY A 393 -21.62 20.20 -19.12
CA GLY A 393 -21.36 20.28 -20.57
C GLY A 393 -20.17 21.16 -20.98
N LYS A 394 -19.44 21.76 -20.03
CA LYS A 394 -18.17 22.48 -20.22
C LYS A 394 -17.00 21.74 -19.56
N GLN A 395 -17.22 20.50 -19.14
CA GLN A 395 -16.28 19.66 -18.40
C GLN A 395 -15.87 20.23 -17.02
N GLN A 396 -16.66 21.15 -16.45
CA GLN A 396 -16.43 21.63 -15.08
C GLN A 396 -17.07 20.67 -14.09
N VAL A 397 -16.30 20.27 -13.06
CA VAL A 397 -16.77 19.34 -12.04
C VAL A 397 -17.49 20.09 -10.92
N GLN A 398 -18.74 19.69 -10.65
CA GLN A 398 -19.62 20.32 -9.68
C GLN A 398 -20.00 19.32 -8.57
N VAL A 399 -19.85 19.74 -7.31
CA VAL A 399 -20.23 18.95 -6.13
C VAL A 399 -21.64 19.38 -5.70
N VAL A 400 -22.64 18.66 -6.18
CA VAL A 400 -24.06 18.99 -6.00
C VAL A 400 -24.49 18.79 -4.55
N GLY A 401 -25.02 19.87 -3.95
CA GLY A 401 -25.52 19.92 -2.57
C GLY A 401 -24.55 20.52 -1.54
N LEU A 402 -23.28 20.77 -1.93
CA LEU A 402 -22.24 21.31 -1.05
C LEU A 402 -22.64 22.67 -0.44
N GLN A 403 -22.55 22.81 0.88
CA GLN A 403 -22.91 24.04 1.59
C GLN A 403 -21.78 25.08 1.57
N GLU A 404 -21.92 26.09 0.71
CA GLU A 404 -21.13 27.33 0.81
C GLU A 404 -21.63 28.20 1.99
N ARG A 405 -20.78 28.43 2.99
CA ARG A 405 -21.07 29.34 4.12
C ARG A 405 -20.37 30.68 3.89
N GLU A 406 -21.11 31.78 3.88
CA GLU A 406 -20.53 33.13 3.85
C GLU A 406 -19.77 33.39 5.17
N VAL A 407 -18.55 33.93 5.10
CA VAL A 407 -17.67 34.21 6.25
C VAL A 407 -17.17 35.65 6.21
N LYS A 408 -17.16 36.35 7.36
CA LYS A 408 -16.90 37.81 7.41
C LYS A 408 -15.64 38.17 8.21
N CYS A 409 -15.14 37.25 9.03
CA CYS A 409 -13.84 37.34 9.66
C CYS A 409 -13.14 35.97 9.82
N THR A 410 -11.88 35.99 10.25
CA THR A 410 -11.08 34.76 10.45
C THR A 410 -11.67 33.88 11.55
N GLU A 411 -12.33 34.48 12.55
CA GLU A 411 -12.99 33.78 13.65
C GLU A 411 -14.21 32.97 13.16
N ASP A 412 -14.89 33.38 12.09
CA ASP A 412 -15.95 32.57 11.47
C ASP A 412 -15.37 31.33 10.79
N VAL A 413 -14.25 31.48 10.09
CA VAL A 413 -13.56 30.36 9.45
C VAL A 413 -13.05 29.35 10.48
N LEU A 414 -12.51 29.82 11.61
CA LEU A 414 -12.07 28.94 12.71
C LEU A 414 -13.23 28.07 13.23
N LYS A 415 -14.42 28.64 13.47
CA LYS A 415 -15.62 27.89 13.89
C LYS A 415 -16.02 26.82 12.88
N LEU A 416 -15.90 27.09 11.57
CA LEU A 416 -16.20 26.12 10.51
C LEU A 416 -15.16 24.99 10.44
N ILE A 417 -13.88 25.30 10.67
CA ILE A 417 -12.81 24.30 10.76
C ILE A 417 -13.01 23.40 11.99
N GLU A 418 -13.29 23.98 13.16
CA GLU A 418 -13.59 23.24 14.39
C GLU A 418 -14.83 22.35 14.23
N MET A 419 -15.91 22.88 13.66
CA MET A 419 -17.12 22.12 13.33
C MET A 419 -16.79 20.93 12.42
N GLY A 420 -16.13 21.18 11.28
CA GLY A 420 -15.82 20.13 10.31
C GLY A 420 -14.83 19.09 10.84
N ASN A 421 -13.84 19.49 11.64
CA ASN A 421 -12.92 18.57 12.32
C ASN A 421 -13.65 17.72 13.37
N SER A 422 -14.63 18.28 14.10
CA SER A 422 -15.45 17.51 15.04
C SER A 422 -16.31 16.46 14.34
N CYS A 423 -16.93 16.81 13.20
CA CYS A 423 -17.67 15.87 12.35
C CYS A 423 -16.75 14.82 11.71
N ARG A 424 -15.55 15.20 11.22
CA ARG A 424 -14.55 14.25 10.70
C ARG A 424 -14.10 13.26 11.78
N THR A 425 -14.05 13.66 13.05
CA THR A 425 -13.55 12.82 14.14
C THR A 425 -14.61 11.88 14.75
N SER A 426 -15.90 12.05 14.46
CA SER A 426 -17.00 11.36 15.17
C SER A 426 -17.25 9.88 14.80
N GLY A 427 -16.21 9.14 14.39
CA GLY A 427 -16.22 7.68 14.30
C GLY A 427 -15.84 7.02 15.64
N GLN A 428 -16.02 5.70 15.77
CA GLN A 428 -15.67 4.96 17.00
C GLN A 428 -14.14 4.79 17.23
N THR A 429 -13.29 5.34 16.37
CA THR A 429 -11.84 5.14 16.38
C THR A 429 -11.09 6.37 16.90
N SER A 430 -9.84 6.20 17.35
CA SER A 430 -9.00 7.31 17.83
C SER A 430 -8.78 8.36 16.73
N ALA A 431 -8.64 9.65 17.06
CA ALA A 431 -8.54 10.75 16.08
C ALA A 431 -7.48 10.54 14.96
N ASN A 432 -6.37 9.87 15.26
CA ASN A 432 -5.31 9.51 14.30
C ASN A 432 -5.71 8.44 13.26
N ALA A 433 -6.91 7.83 13.40
CA ALA A 433 -7.39 6.70 12.60
C ALA A 433 -8.53 7.07 11.63
N HIS A 434 -9.14 8.24 11.75
CA HIS A 434 -10.08 8.76 10.74
C HIS A 434 -9.42 9.82 9.85
N SER A 435 -8.54 10.67 10.42
CA SER A 435 -7.74 11.64 9.64
C SER A 435 -6.75 10.98 8.68
N SER A 436 -6.36 9.73 8.93
CA SER A 436 -5.57 8.91 8.02
C SER A 436 -6.37 8.30 6.87
N ARG A 437 -7.70 8.26 6.94
CA ARG A 437 -8.54 7.46 6.04
C ARG A 437 -9.53 8.23 5.17
N SER A 438 -9.75 9.51 5.44
CA SER A 438 -10.52 10.41 4.56
C SER A 438 -9.66 11.57 4.07
N HIS A 439 -9.76 11.90 2.78
CA HIS A 439 -9.15 13.12 2.23
C HIS A 439 -10.06 14.29 2.59
N ALA A 440 -9.59 15.25 3.38
CA ALA A 440 -10.37 16.42 3.76
C ALA A 440 -10.02 17.62 2.87
N VAL A 441 -11.05 18.27 2.31
CA VAL A 441 -10.93 19.40 1.40
C VAL A 441 -11.66 20.60 2.01
N PHE A 442 -10.88 21.58 2.47
CA PHE A 442 -11.38 22.88 2.89
C PHE A 442 -11.18 23.88 1.75
N GLN A 443 -12.20 24.66 1.37
CA GLN A 443 -12.07 25.64 0.28
C GLN A 443 -12.42 27.04 0.75
N ILE A 444 -11.64 28.03 0.29
CA ILE A 444 -11.95 29.45 0.39
C ILE A 444 -12.32 29.93 -1.00
N ILE A 445 -13.55 30.42 -1.18
CA ILE A 445 -14.11 30.84 -2.46
C ILE A 445 -14.37 32.34 -2.41
N LEU A 446 -13.78 33.09 -3.35
CA LEU A 446 -14.08 34.51 -3.56
C LEU A 446 -15.16 34.61 -4.64
N ARG A 447 -16.28 35.28 -4.33
CA ARG A 447 -17.34 35.58 -5.29
C ARG A 447 -17.48 37.09 -5.49
N ARG A 448 -17.80 37.50 -6.72
CA ARG A 448 -18.08 38.89 -7.11
C ARG A 448 -19.47 38.97 -7.73
N LYS A 449 -20.42 39.59 -7.03
CA LYS A 449 -21.85 39.64 -7.45
C LYS A 449 -22.38 38.24 -7.80
N GLY A 450 -22.18 37.28 -6.89
CA GLY A 450 -22.55 35.86 -7.05
C GLY A 450 -21.64 35.02 -7.96
N LYS A 451 -20.97 35.60 -8.97
CA LYS A 451 -20.06 34.85 -9.86
C LYS A 451 -18.76 34.48 -9.12
N MET A 452 -18.23 33.28 -9.39
CA MET A 452 -16.92 32.88 -8.86
C MET A 452 -15.84 33.81 -9.43
N HIS A 453 -14.98 34.32 -8.54
CA HIS A 453 -13.83 35.17 -8.88
C HIS A 453 -12.53 34.37 -8.73
N GLY A 454 -12.38 33.61 -7.64
CA GLY A 454 -11.24 32.70 -7.42
C GLY A 454 -11.55 31.65 -6.34
N LYS A 455 -10.79 30.55 -6.29
CA LYS A 455 -11.02 29.40 -5.40
C LYS A 455 -9.68 28.85 -4.92
N PHE A 456 -9.49 28.78 -3.60
CA PHE A 456 -8.33 28.15 -2.96
C PHE A 456 -8.77 26.84 -2.30
N SER A 457 -8.32 25.68 -2.79
CA SER A 457 -8.52 24.39 -2.14
C SER A 457 -7.33 24.04 -1.26
N LEU A 458 -7.57 23.81 0.03
CA LEU A 458 -6.58 23.39 1.02
C LEU A 458 -6.92 21.97 1.46
N ILE A 459 -5.98 21.03 1.26
CA ILE A 459 -6.28 19.59 1.26
C ILE A 459 -5.37 18.84 2.24
N ASP A 460 -5.98 18.09 3.14
CA ASP A 460 -5.33 17.11 4.02
C ASP A 460 -5.65 15.71 3.48
N LEU A 461 -4.75 15.14 2.68
CA LEU A 461 -4.94 13.81 2.08
C LEU A 461 -4.90 12.71 3.14
N ALA A 462 -5.38 11.52 2.78
CA ALA A 462 -5.22 10.28 3.54
C ALA A 462 -3.75 9.81 3.60
N GLY A 463 -3.48 8.74 4.36
CA GLY A 463 -2.17 8.07 4.41
C GLY A 463 -1.76 7.42 3.09
N ASN A 464 -0.46 7.32 2.81
CA ASN A 464 0.10 6.58 1.66
C ASN A 464 0.81 5.28 2.06
N GLU A 465 0.50 4.74 3.24
CA GLU A 465 0.85 3.38 3.67
C GLU A 465 0.32 2.30 2.71
N ARG A 466 1.05 1.18 2.66
CA ARG A 466 0.83 0.11 1.66
C ARG A 466 -0.30 -0.80 2.13
N GLY A 467 -1.04 -1.41 1.20
CA GLY A 467 -2.08 -2.39 1.54
C GLY A 467 -1.59 -3.56 2.43
N ALA A 468 -0.31 -3.92 2.30
CA ALA A 468 0.37 -4.90 3.15
C ALA A 468 0.38 -4.51 4.65
N ASP A 469 0.48 -3.21 4.97
CA ASP A 469 0.44 -2.68 6.34
C ASP A 469 -0.95 -2.87 6.99
N THR A 470 -1.97 -3.09 6.15
CA THR A 470 -3.39 -3.27 6.53
C THR A 470 -3.92 -4.68 6.29
N SER A 471 -3.12 -5.64 5.82
CA SER A 471 -3.65 -6.94 5.35
C SER A 471 -4.28 -7.79 6.45
N SER A 472 -3.87 -7.59 7.71
CA SER A 472 -4.43 -8.24 8.90
C SER A 472 -5.58 -7.46 9.56
N ALA A 473 -6.02 -6.36 8.96
CA ALA A 473 -7.13 -5.57 9.46
C ALA A 473 -8.50 -6.15 9.08
N ASP A 474 -9.53 -5.64 9.74
CA ASP A 474 -10.93 -5.93 9.42
C ASP A 474 -11.27 -5.53 7.98
N ARG A 475 -12.32 -6.16 7.44
CA ARG A 475 -12.78 -5.99 6.06
C ARG A 475 -12.96 -4.51 5.69
N GLN A 476 -13.59 -3.73 6.57
CA GLN A 476 -13.93 -2.33 6.31
C GLN A 476 -12.67 -1.45 6.23
N THR A 477 -11.70 -1.64 7.14
CA THR A 477 -10.36 -1.03 7.05
C THR A 477 -9.63 -1.40 5.75
N ARG A 478 -9.75 -2.64 5.24
CA ARG A 478 -9.11 -3.03 3.98
C ARG A 478 -9.73 -2.34 2.75
N LEU A 479 -11.07 -2.23 2.71
CA LEU A 479 -11.79 -1.51 1.65
C LEU A 479 -11.41 -0.02 1.64
N GLU A 480 -11.31 0.60 2.81
CA GLU A 480 -10.80 1.98 2.96
C GLU A 480 -9.36 2.11 2.44
N GLY A 481 -8.46 1.21 2.85
CA GLY A 481 -7.07 1.18 2.39
C GLY A 481 -6.92 1.04 0.86
N ALA A 482 -7.83 0.30 0.22
CA ALA A 482 -7.89 0.17 -1.24
C ALA A 482 -8.31 1.47 -1.94
N GLU A 483 -9.41 2.09 -1.52
CA GLU A 483 -9.91 3.34 -2.11
C GLU A 483 -8.95 4.54 -1.87
N ILE A 484 -8.25 4.54 -0.73
CA ILE A 484 -7.16 5.50 -0.45
C ILE A 484 -6.02 5.32 -1.46
N ASN A 485 -5.51 4.11 -1.65
CA ASN A 485 -4.41 3.84 -2.58
C ASN A 485 -4.82 4.10 -4.04
N LYS A 486 -6.04 3.72 -4.45
CA LYS A 486 -6.63 4.01 -5.77
C LYS A 486 -6.71 5.51 -6.06
N SER A 487 -7.18 6.31 -5.10
CA SER A 487 -7.27 7.78 -5.27
C SER A 487 -5.91 8.49 -5.25
N LEU A 488 -4.92 7.98 -4.51
CA LEU A 488 -3.54 8.47 -4.55
C LEU A 488 -2.79 8.04 -5.83
N LEU A 489 -3.08 6.85 -6.37
CA LEU A 489 -2.55 6.37 -7.65
C LEU A 489 -3.15 7.14 -8.83
N ALA A 490 -4.46 7.40 -8.83
CA ALA A 490 -5.08 8.30 -9.79
C ALA A 490 -4.44 9.71 -9.76
N LEU A 491 -4.10 10.22 -8.57
CA LEU A 491 -3.40 11.51 -8.43
C LEU A 491 -1.94 11.44 -8.95
N LYS A 492 -1.20 10.35 -8.68
CA LYS A 492 0.14 10.06 -9.26
C LYS A 492 0.09 10.24 -10.78
N GLU A 493 -0.89 9.62 -11.42
CA GLU A 493 -0.97 9.55 -12.87
C GLU A 493 -1.56 10.80 -13.51
N CYS A 494 -2.56 11.43 -12.91
CA CYS A 494 -3.04 12.74 -13.39
C CYS A 494 -1.88 13.74 -13.46
N ILE A 495 -1.04 13.77 -12.43
CA ILE A 495 0.15 14.61 -12.39
C ILE A 495 1.15 14.17 -13.48
N ARG A 496 1.51 12.88 -13.57
CA ARG A 496 2.44 12.34 -14.58
C ARG A 496 2.00 12.64 -16.03
N ALA A 497 0.73 12.42 -16.34
CA ALA A 497 0.15 12.64 -17.67
C ALA A 497 0.18 14.11 -18.09
N LEU A 498 -0.04 15.05 -17.15
CA LEU A 498 0.08 16.49 -17.41
C LEU A 498 1.51 16.89 -17.78
N GLY A 499 2.52 16.43 -17.02
CA GLY A 499 3.92 16.77 -17.31
C GLY A 499 4.47 16.13 -18.59
N LEU A 500 3.93 14.96 -18.98
CA LEU A 500 4.18 14.34 -20.28
C LEU A 500 3.32 14.94 -21.42
N ASN A 501 2.44 15.92 -21.12
CA ASN A 501 1.45 16.49 -22.04
C ASN A 501 0.63 15.43 -22.81
N LYS A 502 0.23 14.34 -22.14
CA LYS A 502 -0.59 13.30 -22.74
C LYS A 502 -1.96 13.85 -23.17
N PRO A 503 -2.48 13.50 -24.38
CA PRO A 503 -3.78 14.01 -24.87
C PRO A 503 -4.97 13.66 -23.95
N HIS A 504 -4.91 12.49 -23.30
CA HIS A 504 -5.84 12.10 -22.24
C HIS A 504 -5.12 12.13 -20.89
N THR A 505 -5.78 12.72 -19.88
CA THR A 505 -5.35 12.69 -18.47
C THR A 505 -6.50 12.07 -17.66
N PRO A 506 -6.25 10.98 -16.90
CA PRO A 506 -7.29 10.13 -16.30
C PRO A 506 -7.93 10.74 -15.04
N PHE A 507 -8.45 11.98 -15.14
CA PHE A 507 -9.08 12.67 -14.03
C PHE A 507 -10.30 11.92 -13.49
N ARG A 508 -10.94 11.07 -14.29
CA ARG A 508 -12.15 10.33 -13.90
C ARG A 508 -11.85 9.11 -13.02
N ALA A 509 -10.62 8.60 -12.99
CA ALA A 509 -10.20 7.44 -12.19
C ALA A 509 -10.47 7.52 -10.67
N SER A 510 -10.69 8.70 -10.09
CA SER A 510 -11.12 8.83 -8.68
C SER A 510 -11.94 10.09 -8.42
N LYS A 511 -12.76 10.10 -7.35
CA LYS A 511 -13.47 11.33 -6.93
C LYS A 511 -12.53 12.45 -6.47
N LEU A 512 -11.35 12.13 -5.97
CA LEU A 512 -10.32 13.12 -5.64
C LEU A 512 -9.84 13.84 -6.90
N THR A 513 -9.44 13.10 -7.93
CA THR A 513 -8.95 13.67 -9.20
C THR A 513 -10.06 14.39 -9.98
N GLN A 514 -11.31 13.92 -9.92
CA GLN A 514 -12.46 14.64 -10.47
C GLN A 514 -12.61 16.02 -9.81
N VAL A 515 -12.68 16.08 -8.47
CA VAL A 515 -12.81 17.34 -7.72
C VAL A 515 -11.63 18.31 -7.94
N LEU A 516 -10.44 17.79 -8.21
CA LEU A 516 -9.24 18.60 -8.43
C LEU A 516 -8.97 18.98 -9.90
N ARG A 517 -9.76 18.51 -10.86
CA ARG A 517 -9.59 18.77 -12.31
C ARG A 517 -9.36 20.25 -12.64
N ASP A 518 -10.24 21.13 -12.15
CA ASP A 518 -10.14 22.59 -12.26
C ASP A 518 -8.77 23.15 -11.81
N SER A 519 -8.16 22.54 -10.79
CA SER A 519 -6.93 23.01 -10.15
C SER A 519 -5.66 22.64 -10.92
N PHE A 520 -5.74 21.69 -11.85
CA PHE A 520 -4.59 21.25 -12.63
C PHE A 520 -4.64 21.74 -14.08
N ILE A 521 -5.82 21.72 -14.72
CA ILE A 521 -5.97 22.13 -16.13
C ILE A 521 -5.98 23.67 -16.28
N GLY A 522 -6.50 24.40 -15.30
CA GLY A 522 -6.75 25.85 -15.41
C GLY A 522 -5.52 26.66 -15.84
N GLU A 523 -5.71 27.54 -16.83
CA GLU A 523 -4.67 28.43 -17.38
C GLU A 523 -4.01 29.28 -16.29
N ASN A 524 -4.84 29.95 -15.48
CA ASN A 524 -4.42 30.66 -14.28
C ASN A 524 -4.62 29.79 -13.03
N SER A 525 -3.96 28.62 -12.99
CA SER A 525 -3.96 27.74 -11.81
C SER A 525 -2.55 27.50 -11.29
N ARG A 526 -2.39 27.60 -9.97
CA ARG A 526 -1.13 27.34 -9.25
C ARG A 526 -1.34 26.37 -8.09
N THR A 527 -0.40 25.44 -7.94
CA THR A 527 -0.51 24.31 -7.03
C THR A 527 0.73 24.19 -6.14
N CYS A 528 0.54 23.86 -4.86
CA CYS A 528 1.63 23.50 -3.95
C CYS A 528 1.42 22.11 -3.35
N MET A 529 2.48 21.31 -3.34
CA MET A 529 2.55 20.02 -2.68
C MET A 529 3.45 20.13 -1.44
N ILE A 530 2.94 19.70 -0.28
CA ILE A 530 3.69 19.60 0.97
C ILE A 530 3.85 18.11 1.32
N ALA A 531 4.99 17.52 0.95
CA ALA A 531 5.35 16.16 1.29
C ALA A 531 5.88 16.08 2.74
N THR A 532 5.05 15.60 3.67
CA THR A 532 5.42 15.42 5.08
C THR A 532 6.04 14.05 5.30
N ILE A 533 7.20 13.99 5.99
CA ILE A 533 7.97 12.76 6.19
C ILE A 533 8.29 12.49 7.67
N SER A 534 8.31 11.20 8.05
CA SER A 534 8.72 10.73 9.37
C SER A 534 10.25 10.57 9.44
N PRO A 535 10.92 11.01 10.52
CA PRO A 535 12.38 10.91 10.63
C PRO A 535 12.90 9.52 11.04
N GLY A 536 12.05 8.69 11.65
CA GLY A 536 12.43 7.42 12.26
C GLY A 536 12.84 6.35 11.25
N MET A 537 13.83 5.55 11.60
CA MET A 537 14.38 4.46 10.77
C MET A 537 13.30 3.44 10.40
N ALA A 538 12.36 3.17 11.31
CA ALA A 538 11.21 2.30 11.06
C ALA A 538 10.24 2.84 9.97
N SER A 539 10.33 4.12 9.61
CA SER A 539 9.55 4.77 8.54
C SER A 539 10.37 5.07 7.26
N CYS A 540 11.57 4.49 7.13
CA CYS A 540 12.48 4.81 6.03
C CYS A 540 11.89 4.43 4.64
N GLU A 541 11.20 3.29 4.52
CA GLU A 541 10.57 2.86 3.26
C GLU A 541 9.44 3.83 2.83
N ASN A 542 8.49 4.11 3.73
CA ASN A 542 7.37 5.03 3.45
C ASN A 542 7.87 6.45 3.14
N THR A 543 8.96 6.88 3.79
CA THR A 543 9.62 8.17 3.54
C THR A 543 10.29 8.19 2.17
N LEU A 544 11.03 7.15 1.77
CA LEU A 544 11.58 7.04 0.42
C LEU A 544 10.50 7.02 -0.66
N ASN A 545 9.38 6.31 -0.44
CA ASN A 545 8.25 6.29 -1.37
C ASN A 545 7.61 7.69 -1.49
N THR A 546 7.45 8.40 -0.36
CA THR A 546 6.93 9.78 -0.33
C THR A 546 7.86 10.76 -1.06
N LEU A 547 9.18 10.65 -0.88
CA LEU A 547 10.18 11.50 -1.52
C LEU A 547 10.32 11.21 -3.02
N ARG A 548 10.29 9.93 -3.43
CA ARG A 548 10.29 9.53 -4.86
C ARG A 548 9.03 10.01 -5.58
N TYR A 549 7.86 9.94 -4.92
CA TYR A 549 6.63 10.54 -5.44
C TYR A 549 6.80 12.06 -5.62
N ALA A 550 7.23 12.78 -4.57
CA ALA A 550 7.41 14.23 -4.64
C ALA A 550 8.43 14.66 -5.72
N ASN A 551 9.52 13.91 -5.88
CA ASN A 551 10.54 14.17 -6.91
C ASN A 551 9.93 14.01 -8.32
N ARG A 552 9.18 12.91 -8.56
CA ARG A 552 8.41 12.70 -9.81
C ARG A 552 7.39 13.81 -10.08
N VAL A 553 6.84 14.49 -9.06
CA VAL A 553 5.98 15.67 -9.25
C VAL A 553 6.80 16.91 -9.65
N LYS A 554 7.99 17.11 -9.06
CA LYS A 554 8.86 18.27 -9.35
C LYS A 554 9.46 18.20 -10.75
N GLU A 555 9.87 17.03 -11.23
CA GLU A 555 10.51 16.87 -12.56
C GLU A 555 9.64 17.41 -13.71
N LEU A 556 8.32 17.41 -13.54
CA LEU A 556 7.32 17.91 -14.49
C LEU A 556 7.24 19.45 -14.58
N THR A 557 7.97 20.16 -13.72
CA THR A 557 8.05 21.64 -13.73
C THR A 557 9.19 22.17 -14.60
N VAL A 558 10.10 21.29 -15.03
CA VAL A 558 11.19 21.63 -15.95
C VAL A 558 10.61 21.68 -17.36
N ASP A 559 10.37 22.90 -17.86
CA ASP A 559 9.85 23.12 -19.21
C ASP A 559 10.73 22.40 -20.25
N PRO A 560 10.20 21.48 -21.08
CA PRO A 560 11.00 20.69 -22.01
C PRO A 560 11.86 21.53 -22.96
N ASN A 561 11.42 22.75 -23.26
CA ASN A 561 12.15 23.69 -24.11
C ASN A 561 13.40 24.27 -23.42
N ALA A 562 13.39 24.42 -22.10
CA ALA A 562 14.54 24.92 -21.34
C ALA A 562 15.71 23.93 -21.31
N VAL A 563 15.46 22.63 -21.53
CA VAL A 563 16.49 21.58 -21.57
C VAL A 563 17.35 21.65 -22.85
N ILE A 564 16.91 22.41 -23.86
CA ILE A 564 17.61 22.57 -25.14
C ILE A 564 18.87 23.45 -24.98
N GLU A 565 18.85 24.45 -24.09
CA GLU A 565 19.99 25.37 -23.85
C GLU A 565 20.95 24.89 -22.74
N GLY A 566 21.36 23.62 -22.83
CA GLY A 566 22.71 23.18 -22.48
C GLY A 566 23.16 23.22 -21.02
N ILE A 567 22.87 22.14 -20.27
CA ILE A 567 23.87 21.35 -19.52
C ILE A 567 23.23 19.99 -19.17
N ARG A 568 23.89 18.88 -19.53
CA ARG A 568 23.44 17.51 -19.20
C ARG A 568 24.28 16.91 -18.07
N PRO A 569 23.70 16.53 -16.93
CA PRO A 569 24.09 15.32 -16.21
C PRO A 569 23.76 14.09 -17.09
N ASN A 570 24.62 13.08 -17.11
CA ASN A 570 24.43 11.90 -17.96
C ASN A 570 23.47 10.89 -17.31
N VAL A 571 22.25 10.75 -17.85
CA VAL A 571 21.29 9.69 -17.49
C VAL A 571 20.89 8.93 -18.76
N ASN A 572 21.80 8.10 -19.28
CA ASN A 572 21.54 7.19 -20.39
C ASN A 572 20.90 5.88 -19.90
N ALA A 573 19.58 5.85 -19.74
CA ALA A 573 18.75 4.63 -19.76
C ALA A 573 17.27 5.00 -19.94
N ILE A 574 16.46 4.03 -20.42
CA ILE A 574 15.01 4.14 -20.70
C ILE A 574 14.68 5.01 -21.94
N ASN A 575 14.71 4.38 -23.11
CA ASN A 575 13.93 4.78 -24.31
C ASN A 575 14.00 3.71 -25.42
N GLN A 576 13.52 2.49 -25.15
CA GLN A 576 13.26 1.49 -26.20
C GLN A 576 12.27 0.40 -25.75
N LEU A 577 10.98 0.73 -25.81
CA LEU A 577 9.79 -0.13 -25.96
C LEU A 577 8.56 0.81 -25.79
N ASP A 578 7.69 0.87 -26.81
CA ASP A 578 6.32 1.45 -26.84
C ASP A 578 5.96 1.93 -28.27
N ILE A 579 5.85 0.98 -29.21
CA ILE A 579 5.10 1.09 -30.47
C ILE A 579 4.52 -0.31 -30.72
N MET A 580 3.24 -0.39 -31.15
CA MET A 580 2.32 -1.56 -31.18
C MET A 580 1.42 -1.63 -29.93
N ASP A 581 0.08 -1.61 -30.02
CA ASP A 581 -0.83 -1.62 -31.18
C ASP A 581 -2.09 -0.73 -30.99
N GLU A 582 -2.77 -0.40 -32.09
CA GLU A 582 -4.11 0.19 -32.10
C GLU A 582 -5.18 -0.90 -32.21
N ASP A 583 -6.06 -1.04 -31.21
CA ASP A 583 -7.50 -1.30 -31.39
C ASP A 583 -8.20 -1.34 -30.01
N TRP A 584 -9.21 -0.50 -29.81
CA TRP A 584 -10.10 -0.53 -28.64
C TRP A 584 -11.54 -0.32 -29.08
N GLU A 585 -12.28 -1.44 -29.18
CA GLU A 585 -13.71 -1.44 -29.53
C GLU A 585 -14.59 -0.84 -28.41
N LEU A 586 -15.77 -0.37 -28.81
CA LEU A 586 -16.64 0.47 -27.99
C LEU A 586 -17.58 -0.35 -27.09
N GLY A 587 -17.25 -0.52 -25.80
CA GLY A 587 -18.16 -1.21 -24.86
C GLY A 587 -17.87 -1.07 -23.35
N ASN A 588 -18.87 -0.59 -22.60
CA ASN A 588 -18.96 -0.53 -21.13
C ASN A 588 -18.15 0.59 -20.40
N SER A 589 -18.20 0.57 -19.06
CA SER A 589 -18.07 1.79 -18.22
C SER A 589 -16.67 2.43 -18.24
N PRO A 590 -16.55 3.74 -18.60
CA PRO A 590 -15.28 4.43 -18.81
C PRO A 590 -14.48 4.74 -17.53
N GLN A 591 -14.91 4.20 -16.38
CA GLN A 591 -14.15 4.25 -15.13
C GLN A 591 -13.22 3.03 -14.97
N ARG A 592 -13.50 1.94 -15.71
CA ARG A 592 -12.70 0.70 -15.67
C ARG A 592 -11.47 0.79 -16.56
N ASP A 593 -11.60 1.41 -17.75
CA ASP A 593 -10.48 1.57 -18.69
C ASP A 593 -9.37 2.45 -18.11
N ASP A 594 -9.72 3.60 -17.52
CA ASP A 594 -8.82 4.49 -16.78
C ASP A 594 -8.01 3.71 -15.72
N LEU A 595 -8.66 2.80 -14.97
CA LEU A 595 -8.03 1.99 -13.92
C LEU A 595 -7.18 0.83 -14.47
N LYS A 596 -7.52 0.30 -15.65
CA LYS A 596 -6.75 -0.74 -16.35
C LYS A 596 -5.45 -0.15 -16.91
N LEU A 597 -5.54 0.95 -17.66
CA LEU A 597 -4.37 1.69 -18.18
C LEU A 597 -3.43 2.14 -17.04
N LEU A 598 -3.98 2.51 -15.88
CA LEU A 598 -3.22 2.87 -14.68
C LEU A 598 -2.29 1.76 -14.18
N CYS A 599 -2.70 0.50 -14.30
CA CYS A 599 -1.95 -0.64 -13.77
C CYS A 599 -1.05 -1.30 -14.81
N GLU A 600 -1.48 -1.36 -16.08
CA GLU A 600 -0.63 -1.76 -17.22
C GLU A 600 0.64 -0.88 -17.32
N GLN A 601 0.57 0.38 -16.91
CA GLN A 601 1.71 1.32 -16.88
C GLN A 601 2.52 1.32 -15.56
N ASN A 602 2.30 0.37 -14.64
CA ASN A 602 2.97 0.32 -13.33
C ASN A 602 3.39 -1.11 -12.89
N GLU A 603 3.75 -2.00 -13.84
CA GLU A 603 4.11 -3.41 -13.56
C GLU A 603 5.17 -3.61 -12.45
N GLU A 604 6.12 -2.68 -12.29
CA GLU A 604 7.18 -2.80 -11.26
C GLU A 604 6.72 -2.51 -9.82
N GLU A 605 5.65 -1.73 -9.60
CA GLU A 605 5.25 -1.27 -8.26
C GLU A 605 4.11 -2.11 -7.63
N VAL A 606 3.40 -2.95 -8.39
CA VAL A 606 2.20 -3.69 -7.93
C VAL A 606 2.31 -5.20 -8.23
N SER A 607 2.20 -6.03 -7.19
CA SER A 607 2.08 -7.50 -7.39
C SER A 607 0.75 -7.85 -8.07
N PRO A 608 0.73 -8.73 -9.09
CA PRO A 608 -0.52 -9.13 -9.77
C PRO A 608 -1.62 -9.65 -8.83
N GLN A 609 -1.23 -10.29 -7.72
CA GLN A 609 -2.14 -10.79 -6.69
C GLN A 609 -2.78 -9.68 -5.83
N LEU A 610 -2.11 -8.52 -5.74
CA LEU A 610 -2.66 -7.33 -5.07
C LEU A 610 -3.53 -6.52 -6.02
N PHE A 611 -3.19 -6.49 -7.32
CA PHE A 611 -4.01 -5.87 -8.36
C PHE A 611 -5.39 -6.54 -8.47
N THR A 612 -5.46 -7.86 -8.64
CA THR A 612 -6.75 -8.57 -8.72
C THR A 612 -7.58 -8.44 -7.44
N PHE A 613 -6.94 -8.34 -6.27
CA PHE A 613 -7.65 -8.04 -5.01
C PHE A 613 -8.23 -6.62 -5.00
N HIS A 614 -7.47 -5.60 -5.42
CA HIS A 614 -7.97 -4.23 -5.53
C HIS A 614 -9.04 -4.05 -6.60
N GLU A 615 -8.99 -4.84 -7.68
CA GLU A 615 -10.03 -4.89 -8.70
C GLU A 615 -11.33 -5.50 -8.13
N ALA A 616 -11.27 -6.70 -7.53
CA ALA A 616 -12.43 -7.35 -6.91
C ALA A 616 -13.07 -6.46 -5.83
N VAL A 617 -12.25 -5.77 -5.03
CA VAL A 617 -12.70 -4.75 -4.05
C VAL A 617 -13.41 -3.58 -4.74
N SER A 618 -12.88 -3.07 -5.86
CA SER A 618 -13.52 -1.97 -6.61
C SER A 618 -14.86 -2.40 -7.20
N GLN A 619 -14.93 -3.57 -7.84
CA GLN A 619 -16.16 -4.12 -8.40
C GLN A 619 -17.22 -4.34 -7.31
N LEU A 620 -16.82 -4.79 -6.12
CA LEU A 620 -17.72 -4.99 -4.98
C LEU A 620 -18.30 -3.65 -4.46
N VAL A 621 -17.50 -2.58 -4.41
CA VAL A 621 -17.99 -1.23 -4.05
C VAL A 621 -18.92 -0.65 -5.13
N GLU A 622 -18.65 -0.90 -6.42
CA GLU A 622 -19.56 -0.55 -7.52
C GLU A 622 -20.91 -1.28 -7.39
N MET A 623 -20.89 -2.58 -7.10
CA MET A 623 -22.11 -3.38 -6.86
C MET A 623 -22.88 -2.92 -5.61
N GLU A 624 -22.18 -2.52 -4.53
CA GLU A 624 -22.81 -1.94 -3.34
C GLU A 624 -23.53 -0.63 -3.69
N GLU A 625 -22.88 0.29 -4.41
CA GLU A 625 -23.51 1.55 -4.83
C GLU A 625 -24.71 1.32 -5.76
N GLN A 626 -24.62 0.39 -6.71
CA GLN A 626 -25.72 0.06 -7.62
C GLN A 626 -26.91 -0.54 -6.88
N VAL A 627 -26.71 -1.57 -6.05
CA VAL A 627 -27.79 -2.19 -5.24
C VAL A 627 -28.46 -1.15 -4.31
N LEU A 628 -27.68 -0.21 -3.76
CA LEU A 628 -28.20 0.85 -2.92
C LEU A 628 -28.96 1.94 -3.69
N GLU A 629 -28.57 2.27 -4.92
CA GLU A 629 -29.28 3.24 -5.77
C GLU A 629 -30.54 2.62 -6.36
N ASP A 630 -30.49 1.37 -6.82
CA ASP A 630 -31.65 0.62 -7.28
C ASP A 630 -32.67 0.47 -6.14
N HIS A 631 -32.24 0.09 -4.92
CA HIS A 631 -33.14 0.07 -3.76
C HIS A 631 -33.76 1.44 -3.43
N ARG A 632 -33.04 2.56 -3.67
CA ARG A 632 -33.61 3.91 -3.56
C ARG A 632 -34.64 4.20 -4.66
N ALA A 633 -34.40 3.76 -5.89
CA ALA A 633 -35.35 3.89 -7.00
C ALA A 633 -36.62 3.07 -6.73
N VAL A 634 -36.49 1.80 -6.32
CA VAL A 634 -37.64 0.95 -5.92
C VAL A 634 -38.42 1.57 -4.76
N PHE A 635 -37.75 2.20 -3.78
CA PHE A 635 -38.43 2.90 -2.69
C PHE A 635 -39.19 4.16 -3.17
N GLN A 636 -38.65 4.91 -4.14
CA GLN A 636 -39.35 6.06 -4.73
C GLN A 636 -40.54 5.61 -5.58
N GLU A 637 -40.38 4.57 -6.39
CA GLU A 637 -41.47 4.01 -7.20
C GLU A 637 -42.55 3.38 -6.31
N SER A 638 -42.18 2.82 -5.16
CA SER A 638 -43.13 2.35 -4.14
C SER A 638 -43.99 3.45 -3.54
N ILE A 639 -43.53 4.70 -3.50
CA ILE A 639 -44.38 5.83 -3.12
C ILE A 639 -45.39 6.13 -4.23
N ARG A 640 -44.96 6.12 -5.50
CA ARG A 640 -45.85 6.34 -6.66
C ARG A 640 -46.92 5.25 -6.77
N TRP A 641 -46.56 3.98 -6.60
CA TRP A 641 -47.52 2.89 -6.58
C TRP A 641 -48.54 3.00 -5.44
N LEU A 642 -48.16 3.54 -4.27
CA LEU A 642 -49.10 3.78 -3.17
C LEU A 642 -50.07 4.93 -3.49
N GLU A 643 -49.68 5.89 -4.34
CA GLU A 643 -50.58 6.92 -4.85
C GLU A 643 -51.54 6.33 -5.91
N ASP A 644 -51.04 5.52 -6.85
CA ASP A 644 -51.85 4.81 -7.86
C ASP A 644 -52.87 3.85 -7.21
N GLU A 645 -52.43 3.01 -6.25
CA GLU A 645 -53.30 2.08 -5.51
C GLU A 645 -54.35 2.82 -4.66
N LYS A 646 -54.02 4.00 -4.14
CA LYS A 646 -54.98 4.84 -3.43
C LYS A 646 -56.08 5.34 -4.36
N VAL A 647 -55.73 5.78 -5.58
CA VAL A 647 -56.73 6.21 -6.59
C VAL A 647 -57.62 5.03 -7.01
N LEU A 648 -57.04 3.83 -7.17
CA LEU A 648 -57.80 2.61 -7.45
C LEU A 648 -58.79 2.26 -6.32
N LEU A 649 -58.38 2.41 -5.06
CA LEU A 649 -59.27 2.19 -3.92
C LEU A 649 -60.37 3.25 -3.83
N GLU A 650 -60.05 4.53 -4.05
CA GLU A 650 -61.04 5.63 -4.11
C GLU A 650 -62.07 5.41 -5.23
N MET A 651 -61.68 4.82 -6.37
CA MET A 651 -62.62 4.44 -7.44
C MET A 651 -63.66 3.40 -6.98
N THR A 652 -63.36 2.56 -5.98
CA THR A 652 -64.33 1.58 -5.44
C THR A 652 -65.39 2.19 -4.51
N GLU A 653 -65.30 3.50 -4.22
CA GLU A 653 -66.33 4.22 -3.46
C GLU A 653 -67.50 4.69 -4.34
N GLU A 654 -67.37 4.67 -5.67
CA GLU A 654 -68.49 4.95 -6.59
C GLU A 654 -69.41 3.72 -6.76
N VAL A 655 -70.72 3.96 -6.89
CA VAL A 655 -71.73 2.87 -6.90
C VAL A 655 -71.69 2.02 -8.18
N ASP A 656 -71.35 2.64 -9.32
CA ASP A 656 -71.37 2.04 -10.65
C ASP A 656 -69.95 1.92 -11.25
N TYR A 657 -68.92 1.67 -10.41
CA TYR A 657 -67.52 1.63 -10.85
C TYR A 657 -67.21 0.43 -11.77
N ASP A 658 -66.26 0.63 -12.69
CA ASP A 658 -65.84 -0.37 -13.66
C ASP A 658 -64.86 -1.38 -13.04
N VAL A 659 -65.34 -2.61 -12.83
CA VAL A 659 -64.60 -3.74 -12.25
C VAL A 659 -63.55 -4.32 -13.20
N ASP A 660 -63.79 -4.28 -14.52
CA ASP A 660 -62.83 -4.75 -15.53
C ASP A 660 -61.66 -3.75 -15.66
N THR A 661 -61.95 -2.44 -15.60
CA THR A 661 -60.92 -1.40 -15.50
C THR A 661 -60.15 -1.48 -14.17
N TYR A 662 -60.84 -1.64 -13.03
CA TYR A 662 -60.19 -1.79 -11.72
C TYR A 662 -59.22 -2.99 -11.70
N SER A 663 -59.67 -4.16 -12.15
CA SER A 663 -58.86 -5.38 -12.14
C SER A 663 -57.68 -5.31 -13.10
N SER A 664 -57.87 -4.77 -14.31
CA SER A 664 -56.78 -4.58 -15.29
C SER A 664 -55.69 -3.63 -14.80
N GLN A 665 -56.06 -2.53 -14.13
CA GLN A 665 -55.10 -1.57 -13.57
C GLN A 665 -54.37 -2.14 -12.34
N LEU A 666 -55.07 -2.89 -11.48
CA LEU A 666 -54.45 -3.56 -10.34
C LEU A 666 -53.47 -4.65 -10.78
N GLU A 667 -53.82 -5.45 -11.79
CA GLU A 667 -52.91 -6.44 -12.41
C GLU A 667 -51.65 -5.75 -12.96
N GLN A 668 -51.80 -4.65 -13.70
CA GLN A 668 -50.68 -3.88 -14.23
C GLN A 668 -49.73 -3.34 -13.14
N ILE A 669 -50.24 -2.88 -12.00
CA ILE A 669 -49.42 -2.42 -10.87
C ILE A 669 -48.71 -3.59 -10.18
N LEU A 670 -49.37 -4.73 -10.04
CA LEU A 670 -48.80 -5.93 -9.44
C LEU A 670 -47.66 -6.50 -10.30
N ASP A 671 -47.82 -6.55 -11.62
CA ASP A 671 -46.77 -6.99 -12.54
C ASP A 671 -45.54 -6.07 -12.50
N GLN A 672 -45.73 -4.74 -12.52
CA GLN A 672 -44.63 -3.77 -12.38
C GLN A 672 -43.87 -3.95 -11.05
N LYS A 673 -44.60 -4.17 -9.95
CA LYS A 673 -44.01 -4.49 -8.63
C LYS A 673 -43.19 -5.78 -8.69
N ILE A 674 -43.75 -6.84 -9.28
CA ILE A 674 -43.11 -8.16 -9.37
C ILE A 674 -41.81 -8.08 -10.20
N GLU A 675 -41.82 -7.43 -11.36
CA GLU A 675 -40.65 -7.28 -12.23
C GLU A 675 -39.50 -6.56 -11.50
N ILE A 676 -39.78 -5.39 -10.93
CA ILE A 676 -38.78 -4.55 -10.25
C ILE A 676 -38.26 -5.22 -8.96
N PHE A 677 -39.11 -5.90 -8.18
CA PHE A 677 -38.65 -6.65 -7.01
C PHE A 677 -37.83 -7.89 -7.38
N ILE A 678 -38.10 -8.55 -8.51
CA ILE A 678 -37.27 -9.65 -9.03
C ILE A 678 -35.88 -9.14 -9.41
N GLU A 679 -35.79 -8.05 -10.16
CA GLU A 679 -34.50 -7.48 -10.58
C GLU A 679 -33.64 -7.07 -9.37
N LEU A 680 -34.23 -6.33 -8.41
CA LEU A 680 -33.53 -5.93 -7.19
C LEU A 680 -33.07 -7.15 -6.35
N ARG A 681 -33.93 -8.17 -6.19
CA ARG A 681 -33.60 -9.40 -5.46
C ARG A 681 -32.41 -10.12 -6.08
N ASP A 682 -32.35 -10.21 -7.41
CA ASP A 682 -31.32 -10.98 -8.09
C ASP A 682 -29.99 -10.22 -8.19
N LYS A 683 -30.03 -8.88 -8.26
CA LYS A 683 -28.86 -8.02 -7.99
C LYS A 683 -28.31 -8.18 -6.56
N VAL A 684 -29.19 -8.20 -5.54
CA VAL A 684 -28.81 -8.46 -4.13
C VAL A 684 -28.19 -9.85 -3.95
N ARG A 685 -28.70 -10.88 -4.63
CA ARG A 685 -28.12 -12.23 -4.64
C ARG A 685 -26.71 -12.25 -5.24
N SER A 686 -26.52 -11.60 -6.38
CA SER A 686 -25.20 -11.48 -7.03
C SER A 686 -24.18 -10.80 -6.10
N PHE A 687 -24.53 -9.64 -5.54
CA PHE A 687 -23.70 -8.93 -4.57
C PHE A 687 -23.34 -9.78 -3.33
N ARG A 688 -24.28 -10.61 -2.85
CA ARG A 688 -24.04 -11.55 -1.74
C ARG A 688 -23.03 -12.66 -2.09
N SER A 689 -22.98 -13.14 -3.33
CA SER A 689 -21.97 -14.12 -3.77
C SER A 689 -20.57 -13.50 -3.74
N THR A 690 -20.40 -12.35 -4.40
CA THR A 690 -19.11 -11.62 -4.48
C THR A 690 -18.61 -11.20 -3.09
N LEU A 691 -19.52 -10.87 -2.15
CA LEU A 691 -19.19 -10.66 -0.74
C LEU A 691 -18.55 -11.88 -0.07
N GLN A 692 -19.08 -13.08 -0.32
CA GLN A 692 -18.54 -14.33 0.25
C GLN A 692 -17.22 -14.72 -0.42
N GLU A 693 -17.08 -14.45 -1.71
CA GLU A 693 -15.86 -14.71 -2.48
C GLU A 693 -14.68 -13.84 -2.01
N GLU A 694 -14.86 -12.53 -1.77
CA GLU A 694 -13.81 -11.68 -1.17
C GLU A 694 -13.46 -12.11 0.26
N GLU A 695 -14.46 -12.50 1.06
CA GLU A 695 -14.18 -12.96 2.43
C GLU A 695 -13.33 -14.24 2.42
N GLN A 696 -13.63 -15.20 1.53
CA GLN A 696 -12.82 -16.41 1.32
C GLN A 696 -11.43 -16.10 0.79
N ALA A 697 -11.30 -15.23 -0.22
CA ALA A 697 -10.01 -14.80 -0.75
C ALA A 697 -9.16 -14.13 0.34
N SER A 698 -9.75 -13.26 1.17
CA SER A 698 -9.04 -12.57 2.25
C SER A 698 -8.46 -13.52 3.31
N LYS A 699 -9.13 -14.65 3.57
CA LYS A 699 -8.63 -15.72 4.47
C LYS A 699 -7.45 -16.50 3.87
N GLN A 700 -7.28 -16.48 2.55
CA GLN A 700 -6.16 -17.12 1.85
C GLN A 700 -4.94 -16.19 1.69
N ILE A 701 -5.08 -14.87 1.87
CA ILE A 701 -3.98 -13.89 1.87
C ILE A 701 -3.21 -14.01 3.20
N ASN A 702 -2.47 -15.11 3.35
CA ASN A 702 -1.66 -15.39 4.52
C ASN A 702 -0.41 -14.47 4.50
N PRO A 703 -0.24 -13.55 5.48
CA PRO A 703 0.85 -12.60 5.45
C PRO A 703 2.19 -13.32 5.60
N LYS A 704 2.98 -13.33 4.52
CA LYS A 704 4.41 -13.67 4.59
C LYS A 704 5.10 -12.69 5.53
N ARG A 705 5.21 -13.07 6.81
CA ARG A 705 6.08 -12.38 7.78
C ARG A 705 7.44 -12.17 7.10
N PRO A 706 8.03 -10.96 7.16
CA PRO A 706 9.46 -10.81 6.94
C PRO A 706 10.16 -11.83 7.84
N ARG A 707 11.06 -12.65 7.26
CA ARG A 707 12.02 -13.38 8.11
C ARG A 707 12.83 -12.32 8.85
N ALA A 708 12.76 -12.31 10.17
CA ALA A 708 13.69 -11.53 10.96
C ALA A 708 15.13 -11.99 10.64
N LEU A 709 15.97 -11.02 10.30
CA LEU A 709 17.39 -11.13 9.97
C LEU A 709 18.13 -10.02 10.70
#